data_AF-A0A8I6YG14-F1
#
_entry.id   AF-A0A8I6YG14-F1
#
_cell.length_a   1.000
_cell.length_b   1.000
_cell.length_c   1.000
_cell.angle_alpha   90.00
_cell.angle_beta   90.00
_cell.angle_gamma   90.00
#
_symmetry.space_group_name_H-M   'P 1'
#
loop_
_entity.id
_entity.type
_entity.pdbx_description
1 polymer ?
#
loop_
_entity_poly.entity_id
_entity_poly.type
_entity_poly.pdbx_seq_one_letter_code
_entity_poly.pdbx_strand_id
1 'polypeptide(L)'
;MILVKLVVGDLVLNVINAYAPQVGHNESIKREFWEGLEDLVRRVPIGEKLFIGGDLNGHVGTSNTCFERVHGGFGYGIRNQEGEDVLSFALAYDMVVANILFRKRESHLVTFSSGLHSSQIDFVLSRREDRRACIDCKAIPGESVLPQHKLVVADFRFRIRVQRDKRAKVARTKWWKLKGEASQAFMERVIREGPWEEGGDANLMWTSMATFLWKVAVEEFGVTEGSRREAKDTWWWNDEVQKVIREKKDCFSCLYLDMSASNMEKYKVAKKAAKRAVSEARGRAYEDLYQRLNTKEGERDIYKMAKIRERKTRDVGKVKCIKDGDDQLLVKDEAIKHRWREYFDNLYNGEVDSSTIELDDSFDDTSMCFVRRIQECEVKEALKRMKVGKAMGPDGIPIGVWRGLGDIAIVWLTKIFNLIFRSNKMPEEWRRSILVPIFKNKGDAQSCTNYRGIKLTSHTMKLWERVIEHRLRRLTSVTKNQFGFMPGRSTMEAIFLVRQLMERYREQKKDLHMVFIDLEKAYDKIPRNVMWWALEKHKVPIKYITLIKDMYANVVTSVRTSDGDTDDFPIRIGLHQGSALSPYLFDLVMDEVTRDIQGDIPWCMLFADDVVLVDDSRTGVNRKLELWRRTLESKGFRLSRTKTEYMRCSFSATRHEDGEVSLGGQVVPERDTFRYLGSMLQKDGDIDEEVGHGIKAGWMKWPQASGVLCDKRVP
;
A
#
# COMPACT_ATOMS: atom_id res chain seq x y z
N MET A 1 -28.07 -3.34 13.13
CA MET A 1 -27.08 -4.12 13.91
C MET A 1 -25.69 -3.83 13.38
N ILE A 2 -24.66 -3.84 14.23
CA ILE A 2 -23.26 -3.64 13.83
C ILE A 2 -22.42 -4.78 14.40
N LEU A 3 -21.67 -5.49 13.56
CA LEU A 3 -20.67 -6.48 13.99
C LEU A 3 -19.27 -5.85 13.96
N VAL A 4 -18.57 -5.90 15.09
CA VAL A 4 -17.19 -5.43 15.24
C VAL A 4 -16.30 -6.64 15.55
N LYS A 5 -15.32 -6.92 14.68
CA LYS A 5 -14.31 -7.96 14.93
C LYS A 5 -13.00 -7.31 15.42
N LEU A 6 -12.56 -7.71 16.61
CA LEU A 6 -11.35 -7.26 17.30
C LEU A 6 -10.34 -8.40 17.38
N VAL A 7 -9.11 -8.18 16.92
CA VAL A 7 -8.04 -9.18 16.94
C VAL A 7 -6.95 -8.77 17.92
N VAL A 8 -6.76 -9.55 18.99
CA VAL A 8 -5.77 -9.30 20.03
C VAL A 8 -4.87 -10.51 20.20
N GLY A 9 -3.68 -10.46 19.60
CA GLY A 9 -2.76 -11.60 19.57
C GLY A 9 -3.34 -12.73 18.71
N ASP A 10 -3.49 -13.91 19.30
CA ASP A 10 -4.14 -15.10 18.73
C ASP A 10 -5.66 -15.16 18.98
N LEU A 11 -6.21 -14.21 19.76
CA LEU A 11 -7.61 -14.17 20.11
C LEU A 11 -8.41 -13.28 19.15
N VAL A 12 -9.49 -13.81 18.60
CA VAL A 12 -10.47 -13.06 17.80
C VAL A 12 -11.75 -12.90 18.62
N LEU A 13 -12.15 -11.65 18.83
CA LEU A 13 -13.34 -11.23 19.57
C LEU A 13 -14.34 -10.62 18.58
N ASN A 14 -15.58 -11.08 18.61
CA ASN A 14 -16.68 -10.56 17.80
C ASN A 14 -17.69 -9.91 18.73
N VAL A 15 -18.00 -8.63 18.50
CA VAL A 15 -18.97 -7.87 19.28
C VAL A 15 -20.09 -7.43 18.36
N ILE A 16 -21.30 -7.93 18.58
CA ILE A 16 -22.50 -7.52 17.87
C ILE A 16 -23.22 -6.50 18.75
N ASN A 17 -23.44 -5.30 18.21
CA ASN A 17 -24.36 -4.33 18.81
C ASN A 17 -25.76 -4.50 18.19
N ALA A 18 -26.73 -4.83 19.03
CA ALA A 18 -28.10 -5.14 18.64
C ALA A 18 -29.11 -4.19 19.32
N TYR A 19 -30.04 -3.66 18.53
CA TYR A 19 -31.17 -2.87 19.00
C TYR A 19 -32.44 -3.55 18.52
N ALA A 20 -33.15 -4.22 19.43
CA ALA A 20 -34.40 -4.87 19.11
C ALA A 20 -35.54 -3.83 18.98
N PRO A 21 -36.56 -4.09 18.15
CA PRO A 21 -37.77 -3.26 18.10
C PRO A 21 -38.48 -3.16 19.46
N GLN A 22 -39.16 -2.05 19.74
CA GLN A 22 -39.91 -1.85 21.00
C GLN A 22 -41.12 -2.78 21.11
N VAL A 23 -41.53 -3.06 22.35
CA VAL A 23 -42.72 -3.85 22.71
C VAL A 23 -43.97 -3.20 22.10
N GLY A 24 -44.53 -3.82 21.05
CA GLY A 24 -45.71 -3.32 20.31
C GLY A 24 -45.49 -3.00 18.83
N HIS A 25 -44.27 -3.10 18.30
CA HIS A 25 -44.01 -3.01 16.86
C HIS A 25 -44.52 -4.25 16.09
N ASN A 26 -44.71 -4.09 14.77
CA ASN A 26 -45.18 -5.14 13.86
C ASN A 26 -44.30 -6.41 13.94
N GLU A 27 -44.92 -7.59 14.06
CA GLU A 27 -44.26 -8.90 14.14
C GLU A 27 -43.32 -9.18 12.96
N SER A 28 -43.63 -8.64 11.77
CA SER A 28 -42.73 -8.75 10.61
C SER A 28 -41.35 -8.13 10.85
N ILE A 29 -41.28 -6.99 11.56
CA ILE A 29 -40.03 -6.27 11.84
C ILE A 29 -39.23 -7.02 12.91
N LYS A 30 -39.91 -7.57 13.92
CA LYS A 30 -39.29 -8.41 14.95
C LYS A 30 -38.66 -9.66 14.34
N ARG A 31 -39.35 -10.32 13.42
CA ARG A 31 -38.83 -11.49 12.69
C ARG A 31 -37.58 -11.15 11.87
N GLU A 32 -37.62 -10.07 11.09
CA GLU A 32 -36.46 -9.61 10.30
C GLU A 32 -35.24 -9.30 11.18
N PHE A 33 -35.47 -8.72 12.37
CA PHE A 33 -34.41 -8.50 13.36
C PHE A 33 -33.76 -9.81 13.83
N TRP A 34 -34.57 -10.81 14.21
CA TRP A 34 -34.05 -12.09 14.71
C TRP A 34 -33.35 -12.89 13.62
N GLU A 35 -33.90 -12.94 12.40
CA GLU A 35 -33.27 -13.57 11.23
C GLU A 35 -31.91 -12.91 10.91
N GLY A 36 -31.86 -11.58 10.91
CA GLY A 36 -30.61 -10.85 10.71
C GLY A 36 -29.57 -11.08 11.82
N LEU A 37 -30.00 -11.23 13.07
CA LEU A 37 -29.10 -11.53 14.19
C LEU A 37 -28.56 -12.97 14.10
N GLU A 38 -29.42 -13.92 13.76
CA GLU A 38 -29.06 -15.33 13.49
C GLU A 38 -28.02 -15.44 12.38
N ASP A 39 -28.21 -14.74 11.26
CA ASP A 39 -27.23 -14.68 10.17
C ASP A 39 -25.88 -14.13 10.61
N LEU A 40 -25.84 -13.13 11.50
CA LEU A 40 -24.59 -12.59 12.04
C LEU A 40 -23.90 -13.58 12.98
N VAL A 41 -24.65 -14.28 13.83
CA VAL A 41 -24.10 -15.28 14.74
C VAL A 41 -23.54 -16.47 13.97
N ARG A 42 -24.24 -16.94 12.92
CA ARG A 42 -23.78 -18.04 12.05
C ARG A 42 -22.48 -17.73 11.32
N ARG A 43 -22.23 -16.46 10.96
CA ARG A 43 -20.97 -16.03 10.32
C ARG A 43 -19.77 -16.11 11.26
N VAL A 44 -19.96 -16.20 12.57
CA VAL A 44 -18.87 -16.22 13.56
C VAL A 44 -18.46 -17.66 13.87
N PRO A 45 -17.22 -18.09 13.54
CA PRO A 45 -16.76 -19.45 13.77
C PRO A 45 -16.84 -19.88 15.25
N ILE A 46 -17.04 -21.18 15.48
CA ILE A 46 -17.15 -21.75 16.84
C ILE A 46 -15.86 -21.55 17.66
N GLY A 47 -14.69 -21.45 17.00
CA GLY A 47 -13.42 -21.18 17.69
C GLY A 47 -13.18 -19.73 18.11
N GLU A 48 -14.00 -18.77 17.62
CA GLU A 48 -13.86 -17.35 17.94
C GLU A 48 -14.79 -16.93 19.08
N LYS A 49 -14.42 -15.88 19.81
CA LYS A 49 -15.23 -15.36 20.92
C LYS A 49 -16.33 -14.46 20.39
N LEU A 50 -17.53 -14.57 20.94
CA LEU A 50 -18.71 -13.83 20.52
C LEU A 50 -19.41 -13.18 21.71
N PHE A 51 -19.67 -11.88 21.58
CA PHE A 51 -20.45 -11.07 22.51
C PHE A 51 -21.56 -10.37 21.73
N ILE A 52 -22.76 -10.37 22.28
CA ILE A 52 -23.88 -9.59 21.75
C ILE A 52 -24.28 -8.63 22.86
N GLY A 53 -24.22 -7.33 22.60
CA GLY A 53 -24.57 -6.30 23.57
C GLY A 53 -25.61 -5.36 22.96
N GLY A 54 -26.57 -4.92 23.77
CA GLY A 54 -27.44 -3.82 23.38
C GLY A 54 -28.82 -3.90 24.00
N ASP A 55 -29.71 -3.03 23.53
CA ASP A 55 -31.09 -2.92 23.99
C ASP A 55 -31.95 -3.95 23.26
N LEU A 56 -32.35 -5.00 23.97
CA LEU A 56 -33.16 -6.08 23.41
C LEU A 56 -34.65 -5.92 23.71
N ASN A 57 -35.06 -4.83 24.40
CA ASN A 57 -36.46 -4.49 24.67
C ASN A 57 -37.32 -5.64 25.27
N GLY A 58 -36.69 -6.65 25.88
CA GLY A 58 -37.34 -7.83 26.46
C GLY A 58 -37.11 -7.92 27.97
N HIS A 59 -38.15 -8.25 28.73
CA HIS A 59 -38.06 -8.49 30.16
C HIS A 59 -37.84 -9.97 30.42
N VAL A 60 -36.63 -10.33 30.84
CA VAL A 60 -36.21 -11.73 31.06
C VAL A 60 -36.72 -12.30 32.40
N GLY A 61 -36.94 -11.41 33.38
CA GLY A 61 -37.52 -11.73 34.68
C GLY A 61 -36.57 -12.35 35.70
N THR A 62 -37.07 -12.61 36.92
CA THR A 62 -36.30 -13.22 38.02
C THR A 62 -36.22 -14.75 37.93
N SER A 63 -37.23 -15.40 37.36
CA SER A 63 -37.32 -16.86 37.26
C SER A 63 -36.46 -17.42 36.13
N ASN A 64 -35.75 -18.52 36.40
CA ASN A 64 -34.98 -19.26 35.41
C ASN A 64 -35.69 -20.52 34.88
N THR A 65 -36.94 -20.76 35.29
CA THR A 65 -37.70 -21.97 34.90
C THR A 65 -37.74 -22.09 33.38
N CYS A 66 -37.43 -23.29 32.88
CA CYS A 66 -37.31 -23.68 31.46
C CYS A 66 -36.08 -23.14 30.72
N PHE A 67 -35.24 -22.31 31.35
CA PHE A 67 -34.06 -21.67 30.73
C PHE A 67 -32.81 -21.77 31.62
N GLU A 68 -32.68 -22.81 32.44
CA GLU A 68 -31.63 -22.97 33.45
C GLU A 68 -30.22 -22.99 32.86
N ARG A 69 -30.09 -23.32 31.57
CA ARG A 69 -28.82 -23.32 30.84
C ARG A 69 -28.30 -21.92 30.51
N VAL A 70 -29.19 -20.95 30.36
CA VAL A 70 -28.88 -19.59 29.87
C VAL A 70 -29.15 -18.49 30.89
N HIS A 71 -30.02 -18.78 31.87
CA HIS A 71 -30.50 -17.86 32.90
C HIS A 71 -29.95 -18.22 34.29
N GLY A 72 -29.18 -17.31 34.90
CA GLY A 72 -28.51 -17.55 36.20
C GLY A 72 -29.39 -17.41 37.46
N GLY A 73 -30.62 -16.89 37.31
CA GLY A 73 -31.61 -16.79 38.40
C GLY A 73 -31.57 -15.45 39.15
N PHE A 74 -30.82 -14.47 38.64
CA PHE A 74 -30.66 -13.15 39.28
C PHE A 74 -31.12 -11.99 38.38
N GLY A 75 -32.15 -12.21 37.55
CA GLY A 75 -32.75 -11.15 36.72
C GLY A 75 -33.69 -10.23 37.51
N TYR A 76 -34.28 -9.25 36.83
CA TYR A 76 -35.15 -8.23 37.42
C TYR A 76 -36.53 -8.20 36.74
N GLY A 77 -37.60 -8.03 37.54
CA GLY A 77 -38.98 -7.91 37.05
C GLY A 77 -39.66 -9.24 36.70
N ILE A 78 -40.77 -9.14 35.97
CA ILE A 78 -41.58 -10.27 35.48
C ILE A 78 -41.25 -10.52 34.01
N ARG A 79 -41.18 -11.78 33.60
CA ARG A 79 -40.87 -12.15 32.22
C ARG A 79 -42.02 -11.79 31.27
N ASN A 80 -41.71 -11.22 30.10
CA ASN A 80 -42.65 -11.00 28.99
C ASN A 80 -42.29 -11.85 27.76
N GLN A 81 -43.12 -11.81 26.71
CA GLN A 81 -42.91 -12.58 25.48
C GLN A 81 -41.57 -12.23 24.80
N GLU A 82 -41.24 -10.94 24.68
CA GLU A 82 -39.97 -10.51 24.09
C GLU A 82 -38.75 -11.00 24.90
N GLY A 83 -38.86 -11.10 26.22
CA GLY A 83 -37.83 -11.70 27.07
C GLY A 83 -37.71 -13.22 26.91
N GLU A 84 -38.82 -13.91 26.66
CA GLU A 84 -38.84 -15.34 26.28
C GLU A 84 -38.12 -15.55 24.93
N ASP A 85 -38.31 -14.65 23.97
CA ASP A 85 -37.63 -14.70 22.66
C ASP A 85 -36.11 -14.52 22.80
N VAL A 86 -35.66 -13.57 23.65
CA VAL A 86 -34.24 -13.37 23.97
C VAL A 86 -33.63 -14.63 24.58
N LEU A 87 -34.34 -15.26 25.52
CA LEU A 87 -33.88 -16.50 26.17
C LEU A 87 -33.88 -17.70 25.22
N SER A 88 -34.88 -17.80 24.34
CA SER A 88 -35.01 -18.85 23.32
C SER A 88 -33.88 -18.74 22.29
N PHE A 89 -33.56 -17.53 21.84
CA PHE A 89 -32.41 -17.25 20.99
C PHE A 89 -31.10 -17.66 21.68
N ALA A 90 -30.90 -17.24 22.94
CA ALA A 90 -29.71 -17.59 23.71
C ALA A 90 -29.57 -19.12 23.86
N LEU A 91 -30.69 -19.84 24.05
CA LEU A 91 -30.70 -21.29 24.17
C LEU A 91 -30.35 -21.99 22.85
N ALA A 92 -30.91 -21.51 21.73
CA ALA A 92 -30.65 -22.06 20.40
C ALA A 92 -29.17 -21.97 19.99
N TYR A 93 -28.50 -20.88 20.37
CA TYR A 93 -27.10 -20.61 20.04
C TYR A 93 -26.09 -20.92 21.17
N ASP A 94 -26.51 -21.66 22.20
CA ASP A 94 -25.73 -22.02 23.42
C ASP A 94 -24.97 -20.81 24.02
N MET A 95 -25.70 -19.72 24.22
CA MET A 95 -25.24 -18.47 24.82
C MET A 95 -25.74 -18.34 26.26
N VAL A 96 -25.12 -17.45 27.03
CA VAL A 96 -25.50 -17.08 28.40
C VAL A 96 -25.69 -15.58 28.49
N VAL A 97 -26.73 -15.14 29.21
CA VAL A 97 -26.98 -13.72 29.47
C VAL A 97 -26.16 -13.30 30.69
N ALA A 98 -25.12 -12.49 30.50
CA ALA A 98 -24.15 -12.14 31.55
C ALA A 98 -24.78 -11.35 32.72
N ASN A 99 -25.75 -10.48 32.41
CA ASN A 99 -26.41 -9.60 33.38
C ASN A 99 -27.10 -10.34 34.53
N ILE A 100 -27.54 -11.58 34.29
CA ILE A 100 -28.38 -12.36 35.20
C ILE A 100 -27.64 -13.53 35.85
N LEU A 101 -26.30 -13.60 35.70
CA LEU A 101 -25.44 -14.63 36.28
C LEU A 101 -25.04 -14.34 37.73
N PHE A 102 -25.08 -13.07 38.15
CA PHE A 102 -24.54 -12.63 39.43
C PHE A 102 -25.62 -12.02 40.31
N ARG A 103 -25.60 -12.36 41.61
CA ARG A 103 -26.47 -11.70 42.59
C ARG A 103 -26.01 -10.26 42.79
N LYS A 104 -26.88 -9.29 42.48
CA LYS A 104 -26.61 -7.85 42.59
C LYS A 104 -27.74 -7.12 43.34
N ARG A 105 -27.46 -5.88 43.74
CA ARG A 105 -28.49 -4.95 44.23
C ARG A 105 -29.33 -4.47 43.05
N GLU A 106 -30.60 -4.14 43.28
CA GLU A 106 -31.52 -3.71 42.22
C GLU A 106 -30.98 -2.52 41.41
N SER A 107 -30.33 -1.55 42.08
CA SER A 107 -29.70 -0.41 41.40
C SER A 107 -28.66 -0.79 40.35
N HIS A 108 -28.04 -1.98 40.47
CA HIS A 108 -27.05 -2.53 39.54
C HIS A 108 -27.65 -3.52 38.53
N LEU A 109 -28.95 -3.85 38.63
CA LEU A 109 -29.67 -4.72 37.69
C LEU A 109 -30.52 -3.90 36.71
N VAL A 110 -31.12 -2.81 37.18
CA VAL A 110 -31.94 -1.90 36.38
C VAL A 110 -31.08 -1.17 35.37
N THR A 111 -31.40 -1.32 34.09
CA THR A 111 -30.70 -0.70 32.97
C THR A 111 -31.47 0.48 32.37
N PHE A 112 -32.79 0.49 32.53
CA PHE A 112 -33.67 1.56 32.05
C PHE A 112 -34.57 2.08 33.17
N SER A 113 -34.82 3.38 33.20
CA SER A 113 -35.69 4.02 34.18
C SER A 113 -36.46 5.18 33.52
N SER A 114 -37.79 5.13 33.59
CA SER A 114 -38.69 6.18 33.10
C SER A 114 -39.77 6.46 34.14
N GLY A 115 -39.67 7.63 34.79
CA GLY A 115 -40.55 7.99 35.91
C GLY A 115 -40.45 7.00 37.07
N LEU A 116 -41.58 6.36 37.41
CA LEU A 116 -41.67 5.34 38.46
C LEU A 116 -41.36 3.91 37.97
N HIS A 117 -41.19 3.72 36.66
CA HIS A 117 -40.94 2.41 36.07
C HIS A 117 -39.46 2.16 35.89
N SER A 118 -38.98 1.02 36.39
CA SER A 118 -37.62 0.52 36.22
C SER A 118 -37.65 -0.81 35.49
N SER A 119 -36.75 -1.01 34.55
CA SER A 119 -36.66 -2.25 33.78
C SER A 119 -35.22 -2.66 33.49
N GLN A 120 -35.05 -3.92 33.13
CA GLN A 120 -33.80 -4.50 32.65
C GLN A 120 -34.05 -4.95 31.21
N ILE A 121 -33.56 -4.17 30.25
CA ILE A 121 -33.77 -4.38 28.80
C ILE A 121 -32.45 -4.39 28.02
N ASP A 122 -31.36 -3.88 28.61
CA ASP A 122 -30.03 -3.88 28.02
C ASP A 122 -29.26 -5.12 28.49
N PHE A 123 -28.89 -6.00 27.57
CA PHE A 123 -28.23 -7.27 27.89
C PHE A 123 -26.89 -7.42 27.17
N VAL A 124 -25.98 -8.14 27.84
CA VAL A 124 -24.74 -8.66 27.26
C VAL A 124 -24.83 -10.18 27.26
N LEU A 125 -24.89 -10.77 26.08
CA LEU A 125 -24.83 -12.21 25.86
C LEU A 125 -23.41 -12.61 25.48
N SER A 126 -22.97 -13.78 25.92
CA SER A 126 -21.69 -14.39 25.53
C SER A 126 -21.87 -15.89 25.33
N ARG A 127 -20.96 -16.56 24.63
CA ARG A 127 -21.05 -18.01 24.50
C ARG A 127 -20.89 -18.71 25.84
N ARG A 128 -21.59 -19.83 26.01
CA ARG A 128 -21.56 -20.60 27.25
C ARG A 128 -20.17 -21.11 27.62
N GLU A 129 -19.36 -21.48 26.63
CA GLU A 129 -17.95 -21.86 26.83
C GLU A 129 -17.12 -20.76 27.52
N ASP A 130 -17.48 -19.48 27.29
CA ASP A 130 -16.82 -18.30 27.83
C ASP A 130 -17.43 -17.79 29.13
N ARG A 131 -18.46 -18.47 29.65
CA ARG A 131 -19.09 -18.13 30.93
C ARG A 131 -18.07 -17.98 32.06
N ARG A 132 -17.03 -18.84 32.09
CA ARG A 132 -15.97 -18.80 33.11
C ARG A 132 -15.04 -17.59 32.97
N ALA A 133 -15.00 -16.96 31.80
CA ALA A 133 -14.22 -15.76 31.56
C ALA A 133 -14.95 -14.49 32.03
N CYS A 134 -16.28 -14.54 32.17
CA CYS A 134 -17.08 -13.45 32.73
C CYS A 134 -16.84 -13.34 34.25
N ILE A 135 -16.28 -12.22 34.68
CA ILE A 135 -15.95 -11.93 36.09
C ILE A 135 -17.11 -11.19 36.76
N ASP A 136 -17.65 -10.19 36.07
CA ASP A 136 -18.74 -9.37 36.59
C ASP A 136 -19.58 -8.78 35.44
N CYS A 137 -20.85 -8.49 35.71
CA CYS A 137 -21.72 -7.71 34.84
C CYS A 137 -22.69 -6.88 35.70
N LYS A 138 -22.76 -5.57 35.46
CA LYS A 138 -23.61 -4.65 36.24
C LYS A 138 -23.99 -3.38 35.48
N ALA A 139 -25.13 -2.79 35.85
CA ALA A 139 -25.47 -1.42 35.51
C ALA A 139 -24.80 -0.44 36.49
N ILE A 140 -24.30 0.69 36.00
CA ILE A 140 -23.71 1.77 36.80
C ILE A 140 -24.80 2.81 37.11
N PRO A 141 -25.17 3.02 38.40
CA PRO A 141 -26.26 3.94 38.75
C PRO A 141 -25.96 5.42 38.57
N GLY A 142 -24.67 5.82 38.56
CA GLY A 142 -24.24 7.20 38.71
C GLY A 142 -23.62 7.86 37.48
N GLU A 143 -23.51 7.15 36.36
CA GLU A 143 -22.97 7.70 35.09
C GLU A 143 -24.09 7.78 34.06
N SER A 144 -24.64 8.99 33.87
CA SER A 144 -25.77 9.25 32.97
C SER A 144 -25.27 9.67 31.59
N VAL A 145 -25.04 8.71 30.69
CA VAL A 145 -24.78 9.01 29.27
C VAL A 145 -26.08 9.43 28.56
N LEU A 146 -27.23 8.86 28.99
CA LEU A 146 -28.59 9.22 28.57
C LEU A 146 -29.51 9.30 29.81
N PRO A 147 -30.55 10.15 29.83
CA PRO A 147 -31.41 10.34 31.02
C PRO A 147 -32.16 9.08 31.48
N GLN A 148 -32.45 8.16 30.56
CA GLN A 148 -33.28 6.97 30.82
C GLN A 148 -32.48 5.65 30.87
N HIS A 149 -31.35 5.56 30.15
CA HIS A 149 -30.50 4.35 30.12
C HIS A 149 -29.29 4.50 31.02
N LYS A 150 -28.97 3.43 31.75
CA LYS A 150 -27.79 3.29 32.60
C LYS A 150 -26.73 2.49 31.87
N LEU A 151 -25.46 2.87 32.07
CA LEU A 151 -24.33 2.18 31.46
C LEU A 151 -24.20 0.74 32.00
N VAL A 152 -24.26 -0.26 31.11
CA VAL A 152 -23.99 -1.66 31.45
C VAL A 152 -22.52 -1.97 31.19
N VAL A 153 -21.84 -2.53 32.19
CA VAL A 153 -20.42 -2.91 32.10
C VAL A 153 -20.29 -4.40 32.40
N ALA A 154 -19.61 -5.11 31.51
CA ALA A 154 -19.29 -6.53 31.66
C ALA A 154 -17.78 -6.75 31.58
N ASP A 155 -17.21 -7.41 32.59
CA ASP A 155 -15.78 -7.68 32.72
C ASP A 155 -15.47 -9.11 32.28
N PHE A 156 -14.65 -9.26 31.24
CA PHE A 156 -14.17 -10.57 30.78
C PHE A 156 -12.65 -10.67 30.85
N ARG A 157 -12.13 -11.84 31.28
CA ARG A 157 -10.69 -12.10 31.37
C ARG A 157 -10.28 -13.29 30.52
N PHE A 158 -9.55 -12.99 29.45
CA PHE A 158 -8.93 -13.97 28.57
C PHE A 158 -7.41 -14.04 28.79
N ARG A 159 -6.86 -15.26 28.74
CA ARG A 159 -5.40 -15.45 28.73
C ARG A 159 -4.91 -15.42 27.29
N ILE A 160 -4.26 -14.33 26.91
CA ILE A 160 -3.70 -14.17 25.57
C ILE A 160 -2.28 -14.71 25.58
N ARG A 161 -1.99 -15.69 24.72
CA ARG A 161 -0.61 -16.06 24.43
C ARG A 161 -0.09 -15.03 23.45
N VAL A 162 0.49 -13.96 23.98
CA VAL A 162 1.34 -13.09 23.15
C VAL A 162 2.56 -13.92 22.79
N GLN A 163 2.47 -14.72 21.72
CA GLN A 163 3.66 -15.09 20.97
C GLN A 163 4.28 -13.77 20.54
N ARG A 164 5.26 -13.32 21.31
CA ARG A 164 6.19 -12.32 20.83
C ARG A 164 6.85 -12.99 19.65
N ASP A 165 6.38 -12.67 18.44
CA ASP A 165 6.98 -13.15 17.21
C ASP A 165 8.50 -13.10 17.40
N LYS A 166 9.12 -14.28 17.45
CA LYS A 166 10.51 -14.40 17.04
C LYS A 166 10.48 -14.16 15.54
N ARG A 167 10.25 -12.91 15.13
CA ARG A 167 10.28 -12.51 13.74
C ARG A 167 11.62 -13.01 13.22
N ALA A 168 11.59 -13.94 12.28
CA ALA A 168 12.74 -14.25 11.47
C ALA A 168 13.02 -12.98 10.64
N LYS A 169 13.65 -11.98 11.25
CA LYS A 169 14.16 -10.84 10.52
C LYS A 169 15.24 -11.42 9.63
N VAL A 170 14.91 -11.56 8.34
CA VAL A 170 15.86 -11.94 7.30
C VAL A 170 17.12 -11.11 7.50
N ALA A 171 18.24 -11.77 7.73
CA ALA A 171 19.52 -11.11 7.90
C ALA A 171 19.81 -10.33 6.61
N ARG A 172 20.05 -9.01 6.73
CA ARG A 172 20.37 -8.15 5.59
C ARG A 172 21.75 -7.57 5.77
N THR A 173 22.50 -7.56 4.68
CA THR A 173 23.80 -6.88 4.60
C THR A 173 23.62 -5.39 4.90
N LYS A 174 24.52 -4.82 5.70
CA LYS A 174 24.44 -3.44 6.17
C LYS A 174 24.88 -2.41 5.12
N TRP A 175 24.22 -2.39 3.95
CA TRP A 175 24.56 -1.55 2.80
C TRP A 175 24.56 -0.03 3.06
N TRP A 176 23.97 0.45 4.17
CA TRP A 176 24.09 1.86 4.54
C TRP A 176 25.52 2.27 4.91
N LYS A 177 26.39 1.32 5.27
CA LYS A 177 27.83 1.54 5.50
C LYS A 177 28.60 1.91 4.23
N LEU A 178 28.00 1.73 3.04
CA LEU A 178 28.58 2.16 1.75
C LEU A 178 28.79 3.68 1.66
N LYS A 179 28.22 4.47 2.58
CA LYS A 179 28.42 5.92 2.68
C LYS A 179 29.49 6.33 3.70
N GLY A 180 30.06 5.39 4.46
CA GLY A 180 31.03 5.67 5.52
C GLY A 180 32.44 5.19 5.17
N GLU A 181 33.35 5.29 6.12
CA GLU A 181 34.77 4.91 5.99
C GLU A 181 34.98 3.47 5.53
N ALA A 182 34.12 2.54 5.98
CA ALA A 182 34.14 1.14 5.56
C ALA A 182 33.89 0.93 4.05
N SER A 183 33.37 1.93 3.34
CA SER A 183 33.14 1.86 1.90
C SER A 183 34.44 1.79 1.10
N GLN A 184 35.49 2.51 1.52
CA GLN A 184 36.77 2.52 0.81
C GLN A 184 37.44 1.14 0.84
N ALA A 185 37.54 0.53 2.02
CA ALA A 185 38.08 -0.83 2.18
C ALA A 185 37.31 -1.87 1.35
N PHE A 186 35.97 -1.79 1.35
CA PHE A 186 35.13 -2.64 0.51
C PHE A 186 35.45 -2.46 -0.99
N MET A 187 35.53 -1.22 -1.46
CA MET A 187 35.78 -0.92 -2.88
C MET A 187 37.17 -1.38 -3.33
N GLU A 188 38.22 -1.09 -2.55
CA GLU A 188 39.59 -1.49 -2.86
C GLU A 188 39.72 -3.01 -2.95
N ARG A 189 39.10 -3.73 -2.02
CA ARG A 189 39.11 -5.19 -2.02
C ARG A 189 38.36 -5.76 -3.22
N VAL A 190 37.21 -5.20 -3.57
CA VAL A 190 36.45 -5.62 -4.75
C VAL A 190 37.23 -5.35 -6.05
N ILE A 191 37.93 -4.22 -6.14
CA ILE A 191 38.78 -3.89 -7.29
C ILE A 191 39.93 -4.90 -7.41
N ARG A 192 40.61 -5.23 -6.30
CA ARG A 192 41.78 -6.12 -6.29
C ARG A 192 41.45 -7.60 -6.53
N GLU A 193 40.40 -8.11 -5.89
CA GLU A 193 40.08 -9.55 -5.83
C GLU A 193 38.89 -9.93 -6.74
N GLY A 194 38.29 -8.97 -7.43
CA GLY A 194 37.06 -9.18 -8.21
C GLY A 194 37.27 -10.07 -9.45
N PRO A 195 36.28 -10.92 -9.80
CA PRO A 195 36.31 -11.73 -11.02
C PRO A 195 35.97 -10.87 -12.25
N TRP A 196 36.93 -10.06 -12.69
CA TRP A 196 36.77 -9.09 -13.79
C TRP A 196 36.97 -9.68 -15.20
N GLU A 197 37.53 -10.89 -15.27
CA GLU A 197 37.81 -11.59 -16.52
C GLU A 197 36.55 -12.12 -17.19
N GLU A 198 36.59 -12.22 -18.51
CA GLU A 198 35.52 -12.87 -19.28
C GLU A 198 35.67 -14.39 -19.17
N GLY A 199 34.61 -15.07 -18.73
CA GLY A 199 34.59 -16.52 -18.65
C GLY A 199 33.17 -17.09 -18.63
N GLY A 200 32.92 -18.09 -19.48
CA GLY A 200 31.63 -18.78 -19.57
C GLY A 200 30.51 -17.96 -20.24
N ASP A 201 29.28 -18.23 -19.82
CA ASP A 201 28.08 -17.52 -20.29
C ASP A 201 27.70 -16.36 -19.35
N ALA A 202 26.64 -15.62 -19.70
CA ALA A 202 26.21 -14.44 -18.93
C ALA A 202 25.80 -14.82 -17.50
N ASN A 203 25.26 -16.03 -17.35
CA ASN A 203 24.77 -16.52 -16.07
C ASN A 203 25.95 -16.81 -15.13
N LEU A 204 26.97 -17.55 -15.59
CA LEU A 204 28.17 -17.83 -14.82
C LEU A 204 28.90 -16.54 -14.45
N MET A 205 29.12 -15.66 -15.42
CA MET A 205 29.80 -14.37 -15.20
C MET A 205 29.07 -13.52 -14.15
N TRP A 206 27.73 -13.44 -14.22
CA TRP A 206 26.92 -12.75 -13.22
C TRP A 206 26.99 -13.42 -11.84
N THR A 207 26.78 -14.74 -11.76
CA THR A 207 26.75 -15.45 -10.48
C THR A 207 28.09 -15.36 -9.76
N SER A 208 29.21 -15.48 -10.47
CA SER A 208 30.55 -15.33 -9.87
C SER A 208 30.76 -13.93 -9.29
N MET A 209 30.36 -12.88 -10.01
CA MET A 209 30.49 -11.50 -9.53
C MET A 209 29.52 -11.21 -8.37
N ALA A 210 28.26 -11.63 -8.48
CA ALA A 210 27.24 -11.39 -7.46
C ALA A 210 27.57 -12.09 -6.13
N THR A 211 28.02 -13.36 -6.19
CA THR A 211 28.44 -14.12 -5.00
C THR A 211 29.68 -13.52 -4.36
N PHE A 212 30.66 -13.06 -5.17
CA PHE A 212 31.84 -12.35 -4.68
C PHE A 212 31.48 -11.03 -3.98
N LEU A 213 30.67 -10.18 -4.63
CA LEU A 213 30.21 -8.91 -4.04
C LEU A 213 29.45 -9.14 -2.73
N TRP A 214 28.60 -10.17 -2.69
CA TRP A 214 27.86 -10.52 -1.49
C TRP A 214 28.78 -10.97 -0.36
N LYS A 215 29.74 -11.86 -0.64
CA LYS A 215 30.73 -12.35 0.32
C LYS A 215 31.53 -11.21 0.93
N VAL A 216 32.14 -10.35 0.09
CA VAL A 216 32.95 -9.22 0.58
C VAL A 216 32.06 -8.24 1.36
N ALA A 217 30.83 -7.98 0.92
CA ALA A 217 29.93 -7.08 1.63
C ALA A 217 29.51 -7.62 3.01
N VAL A 218 29.30 -8.94 3.14
CA VAL A 218 29.00 -9.59 4.42
C VAL A 218 30.20 -9.51 5.36
N GLU A 219 31.41 -9.72 4.86
CA GLU A 219 32.65 -9.64 5.65
C GLU A 219 32.93 -8.21 6.14
N GLU A 220 32.86 -7.22 5.24
CA GLU A 220 33.21 -5.82 5.56
C GLU A 220 32.09 -5.07 6.29
N PHE A 221 30.83 -5.21 5.85
CA PHE A 221 29.72 -4.47 6.43
C PHE A 221 29.04 -5.21 7.57
N GLY A 222 29.13 -6.54 7.60
CA GLY A 222 28.37 -7.41 8.47
C GLY A 222 26.90 -7.50 8.06
N VAL A 223 26.19 -8.43 8.68
CA VAL A 223 24.74 -8.57 8.57
C VAL A 223 24.03 -7.97 9.76
N THR A 224 22.76 -7.61 9.60
CA THR A 224 21.89 -7.27 10.73
C THR A 224 21.66 -8.51 11.59
N GLU A 225 22.34 -8.60 12.73
CA GLU A 225 22.00 -9.57 13.77
C GLU A 225 20.67 -9.16 14.44
N GLY A 226 19.77 -10.12 14.61
CA GLY A 226 18.46 -9.94 15.23
C GLY A 226 18.48 -9.60 16.73
N SER A 227 19.61 -9.16 17.27
CA SER A 227 19.74 -8.76 18.66
C SER A 227 19.00 -7.43 18.89
N ARG A 228 17.94 -7.49 19.70
CA ARG A 228 17.39 -6.33 20.41
C ARG A 228 18.45 -5.82 21.41
N ARG A 229 19.52 -5.24 20.92
CA ARG A 229 20.00 -4.04 21.58
C ARG A 229 19.14 -2.96 20.98
N GLU A 230 18.14 -2.51 21.73
CA GLU A 230 17.68 -1.13 21.56
C GLU A 230 18.95 -0.30 21.64
N ALA A 231 19.52 0.03 20.47
CA ALA A 231 20.39 1.17 20.40
C ALA A 231 19.59 2.26 21.08
N LYS A 232 20.15 2.85 22.13
CA LYS A 232 19.57 4.05 22.72
C LYS A 232 19.72 5.11 21.63
N ASP A 233 18.80 5.09 20.67
CA ASP A 233 18.68 5.93 19.48
C ASP A 233 18.29 7.33 19.93
N THR A 234 19.15 7.92 20.75
CA THR A 234 19.17 9.34 20.98
C THR A 234 20.20 9.85 20.00
N TRP A 235 19.75 10.66 19.06
CA TRP A 235 20.50 11.21 17.92
C TRP A 235 21.76 12.02 18.32
N TRP A 236 21.94 12.32 19.61
CA TRP A 236 23.11 12.95 20.23
C TRP A 236 24.02 11.96 20.99
N TRP A 237 23.75 10.66 20.95
CA TRP A 237 24.49 9.63 21.68
C TRP A 237 25.76 9.24 20.92
N ASN A 238 26.92 9.47 21.53
CA ASN A 238 28.23 9.12 20.98
C ASN A 238 29.07 8.33 21.99
N ASP A 239 30.21 7.79 21.56
CA ASP A 239 31.08 6.95 22.40
C ASP A 239 31.64 7.69 23.63
N GLU A 240 31.85 9.00 23.49
CA GLU A 240 32.28 9.91 24.55
C GLU A 240 31.21 10.02 25.65
N VAL A 241 29.96 10.30 25.29
CA VAL A 241 28.80 10.31 26.21
C VAL A 241 28.60 8.95 26.86
N GLN A 242 28.80 7.85 26.11
CA GLN A 242 28.68 6.50 26.64
C GLN A 242 29.76 6.17 27.67
N LYS A 243 30.99 6.66 27.48
CA LYS A 243 32.10 6.51 28.42
C LYS A 243 31.81 7.28 29.72
N VAL A 244 31.45 8.55 29.61
CA VAL A 244 31.20 9.40 30.79
C VAL A 244 29.95 8.96 31.57
N ILE A 245 28.92 8.41 30.90
CA ILE A 245 27.75 7.82 31.59
C ILE A 245 28.09 6.49 32.27
N ARG A 246 28.98 5.68 31.70
CA ARG A 246 29.49 4.46 32.35
C ARG A 246 30.26 4.82 33.62
N GLU A 247 31.20 5.74 33.53
CA GLU A 247 31.96 6.24 34.69
C GLU A 247 31.04 6.78 35.79
N LYS A 248 30.00 7.54 35.43
CA LYS A 248 28.97 7.98 36.40
C LYS A 248 28.27 6.80 37.09
N LYS A 249 27.91 5.74 36.35
CA LYS A 249 27.24 4.55 36.90
C LYS A 249 28.17 3.73 37.80
N ASP A 250 29.44 3.65 37.43
CA ASP A 250 30.46 2.95 38.20
C ASP A 250 30.70 3.69 39.53
N CYS A 251 30.87 5.02 39.48
CA CYS A 251 30.96 5.85 40.69
C CYS A 251 29.69 5.80 41.56
N PHE A 252 28.50 5.68 40.95
CA PHE A 252 27.24 5.50 41.70
C PHE A 252 27.17 4.13 42.38
N SER A 253 27.66 3.09 41.71
CA SER A 253 27.71 1.73 42.27
C SER A 253 28.68 1.67 43.45
N CYS A 254 29.85 2.31 43.33
CA CYS A 254 30.79 2.45 44.46
C CYS A 254 30.20 3.26 45.63
N LEU A 255 29.45 4.34 45.36
CA LEU A 255 28.75 5.12 46.39
C LEU A 255 27.64 4.32 47.09
N TYR A 256 26.95 3.44 46.34
CA TYR A 256 25.89 2.58 46.89
C TYR A 256 26.45 1.48 47.80
N LEU A 257 27.66 1.00 47.50
CA LEU A 257 28.37 -0.01 48.30
C LEU A 257 29.12 0.59 49.50
N ASP A 258 29.66 1.81 49.36
CA ASP A 258 30.38 2.53 50.41
C ASP A 258 30.03 4.03 50.38
N MET A 259 29.28 4.49 51.40
CA MET A 259 28.77 5.85 51.56
C MET A 259 29.83 6.84 52.10
N SER A 260 31.10 6.65 51.78
CA SER A 260 32.18 7.55 52.17
C SER A 260 32.12 8.92 51.48
N ALA A 261 32.61 9.95 52.17
CA ALA A 261 32.69 11.32 51.63
C ALA A 261 33.51 11.40 50.32
N SER A 262 34.53 10.53 50.18
CA SER A 262 35.35 10.42 48.97
C SER A 262 34.54 9.91 47.77
N ASN A 263 33.72 8.87 47.96
CA ASN A 263 32.87 8.33 46.89
C ASN A 263 31.74 9.30 46.52
N MET A 264 31.22 10.05 47.49
CA MET A 264 30.23 11.10 47.22
C MET A 264 30.80 12.20 46.33
N GLU A 265 32.05 12.63 46.57
CA GLU A 265 32.70 13.65 45.74
C GLU A 265 33.02 13.12 44.34
N LYS A 266 33.55 11.89 44.22
CA LYS A 266 33.77 11.22 42.93
C LYS A 266 32.49 11.13 42.10
N TYR A 267 31.36 10.76 42.71
CA TYR A 267 30.06 10.72 42.01
C TYR A 267 29.58 12.12 41.61
N LYS A 268 29.76 13.15 42.44
CA LYS A 268 29.40 14.55 42.09
C LYS A 268 30.18 15.05 40.88
N VAL A 269 31.49 14.78 40.82
CA VAL A 269 32.35 15.11 39.68
C VAL A 269 31.90 14.39 38.42
N ALA A 270 31.71 13.06 38.50
CA ALA A 270 31.25 12.26 37.36
C ALA A 270 29.83 12.66 36.88
N LYS A 271 28.93 13.05 37.80
CA LYS A 271 27.59 13.56 37.47
C LYS A 271 27.66 14.91 36.73
N LYS A 272 28.54 15.83 37.15
CA LYS A 272 28.77 17.11 36.46
C LYS A 272 29.40 16.90 35.08
N ALA A 273 30.37 16.00 34.97
CA ALA A 273 30.99 15.63 33.70
C ALA A 273 29.97 15.04 32.73
N ALA A 274 29.14 14.09 33.19
CA ALA A 274 28.07 13.50 32.38
C ALA A 274 27.04 14.55 31.92
N LYS A 275 26.67 15.49 32.78
CA LYS A 275 25.73 16.57 32.41
C LYS A 275 26.33 17.49 31.33
N ARG A 276 27.62 17.85 31.44
CA ARG A 276 28.33 18.65 30.43
C ARG A 276 28.45 17.93 29.10
N ALA A 277 28.96 16.69 29.10
CA ALA A 277 29.10 15.88 27.89
C ALA A 277 27.77 15.69 27.15
N VAL A 278 26.67 15.44 27.88
CA VAL A 278 25.33 15.34 27.28
C VAL A 278 24.86 16.68 26.71
N SER A 279 25.15 17.80 27.37
CA SER A 279 24.78 19.14 26.88
C SER A 279 25.54 19.52 25.63
N GLU A 280 26.86 19.28 25.59
CA GLU A 280 27.72 19.55 24.44
C GLU A 280 27.39 18.64 23.26
N ALA A 281 27.15 17.34 23.50
CA ALA A 281 26.75 16.41 22.45
C ALA A 281 25.37 16.77 21.87
N ARG A 282 24.43 17.24 22.70
CA ARG A 282 23.16 17.80 22.22
C ARG A 282 23.39 19.06 21.40
N GLY A 283 24.14 20.04 21.92
CA GLY A 283 24.43 21.30 21.24
C GLY A 283 25.06 21.10 19.87
N ARG A 284 26.12 20.28 19.78
CA ARG A 284 26.76 19.90 18.52
C ARG A 284 25.79 19.24 17.55
N ALA A 285 24.99 18.30 18.04
CA ALA A 285 24.02 17.61 17.20
C ALA A 285 22.88 18.54 16.73
N TYR A 286 22.47 19.55 17.52
CA TYR A 286 21.53 20.60 17.10
C TYR A 286 22.14 21.45 15.97
N GLU A 287 23.37 21.91 16.15
CA GLU A 287 24.08 22.73 15.17
C GLU A 287 24.29 21.98 13.84
N ASP A 288 24.75 20.73 13.91
CA ASP A 288 24.87 19.84 12.74
C ASP A 288 23.52 19.63 12.04
N LEU A 289 22.44 19.49 12.80
CA LEU A 289 21.12 19.37 12.21
C LEU A 289 20.71 20.65 11.49
N TYR A 290 20.82 21.82 12.13
CA TYR A 290 20.47 23.10 11.52
C TYR A 290 21.26 23.33 10.22
N GLN A 291 22.55 23.00 10.22
CA GLN A 291 23.35 23.03 9.01
C GLN A 291 22.84 22.05 7.95
N ARG A 292 22.45 20.82 8.33
CA ARG A 292 21.87 19.84 7.41
C ARG A 292 20.50 20.25 6.89
N LEU A 293 19.67 20.97 7.65
CA LEU A 293 18.36 21.44 7.19
C LEU A 293 18.45 22.43 6.04
N ASN A 294 19.56 23.16 5.94
CA ASN A 294 19.84 24.00 4.77
C ASN A 294 20.24 23.18 3.51
N THR A 295 20.32 21.85 3.63
CA THR A 295 20.58 20.95 2.51
C THR A 295 19.32 20.17 2.13
N LYS A 296 19.21 19.82 0.84
CA LYS A 296 18.15 18.93 0.32
C LYS A 296 18.11 17.55 1.00
N GLU A 297 19.16 17.14 1.71
CA GLU A 297 19.22 15.88 2.43
C GLU A 297 18.57 16.00 3.81
N GLY A 298 18.85 17.07 4.56
CA GLY A 298 18.23 17.31 5.86
C GLY A 298 16.73 17.55 5.79
N GLU A 299 16.24 18.27 4.76
CA GLU A 299 14.80 18.41 4.50
C GLU A 299 14.11 17.04 4.37
N ARG A 300 14.70 16.12 3.60
CA ARG A 300 14.15 14.76 3.40
C ARG A 300 14.14 13.96 4.68
N ASP A 301 15.14 14.14 5.54
CA ASP A 301 15.23 13.43 6.81
C ASP A 301 14.13 13.88 7.79
N ILE A 302 13.78 15.18 7.85
CA ILE A 302 12.60 15.64 8.60
C ILE A 302 11.33 14.98 8.08
N TYR A 303 11.08 15.02 6.77
CA TYR A 303 9.89 14.39 6.18
C TYR A 303 9.86 12.87 6.45
N LYS A 304 11.02 12.23 6.48
CA LYS A 304 11.14 10.81 6.82
C LYS A 304 10.80 10.57 8.30
N MET A 305 11.27 11.42 9.21
CA MET A 305 10.94 11.36 10.64
C MET A 305 9.45 11.58 10.87
N ALA A 306 8.85 12.57 10.23
CA ALA A 306 7.41 12.86 10.27
C ALA A 306 6.60 11.63 9.82
N LYS A 307 6.95 11.06 8.66
CA LYS A 307 6.32 9.83 8.16
C LYS A 307 6.49 8.64 9.10
N ILE A 308 7.65 8.48 9.75
CA ILE A 308 7.88 7.39 10.70
C ILE A 308 7.00 7.57 11.95
N ARG A 309 6.88 8.79 12.48
CA ARG A 309 6.03 9.09 13.64
C ARG A 309 4.57 8.89 13.31
N GLU A 310 4.09 9.40 12.18
CA GLU A 310 2.73 9.18 11.70
C GLU A 310 2.42 7.68 11.56
N ARG A 311 3.33 6.89 10.99
CA ARG A 311 3.17 5.43 10.90
C ARG A 311 3.08 4.75 12.27
N LYS A 312 3.72 5.32 13.30
CA LYS A 312 3.65 4.81 14.68
C LYS A 312 2.38 5.24 15.42
N THR A 313 1.76 6.36 15.05
CA THR A 313 0.52 6.85 15.64
C THR A 313 -0.75 6.33 14.95
N ARG A 314 -0.63 5.72 13.76
CA ARG A 314 -1.76 5.03 13.12
C ARG A 314 -2.11 3.74 13.87
N ASP A 315 -3.34 3.64 14.37
CA ASP A 315 -3.87 2.44 15.04
C ASP A 315 -3.78 1.18 14.15
N VAL A 316 -3.90 1.38 12.83
CA VAL A 316 -3.75 0.35 11.79
C VAL A 316 -2.40 0.52 11.07
N GLY A 317 -1.30 0.33 11.79
CA GLY A 317 0.05 0.38 11.20
C GLY A 317 0.36 -0.81 10.27
N LYS A 318 -0.40 -1.90 10.40
CA LYS A 318 -0.31 -3.12 9.59
C LYS A 318 -1.71 -3.71 9.42
N VAL A 319 -2.07 -4.05 8.19
CA VAL A 319 -3.30 -4.81 7.92
C VAL A 319 -3.04 -6.24 8.39
N LYS A 320 -3.56 -6.56 9.59
CA LYS A 320 -3.51 -7.91 10.18
C LYS A 320 -4.62 -8.82 9.68
N CYS A 321 -5.54 -8.28 8.89
CA CYS A 321 -6.69 -9.02 8.40
C CYS A 321 -7.07 -8.57 7.00
N ILE A 322 -7.29 -9.54 6.11
CA ILE A 322 -7.59 -9.31 4.69
C ILE A 322 -8.83 -10.09 4.35
N LYS A 323 -9.69 -9.53 3.51
CA LYS A 323 -10.88 -10.23 3.04
C LYS A 323 -10.55 -11.25 1.96
N ASP A 324 -11.16 -12.43 2.03
CA ASP A 324 -11.06 -13.45 0.99
C ASP A 324 -11.93 -13.09 -0.25
N GLY A 325 -12.20 -14.07 -1.12
CA GLY A 325 -13.08 -13.87 -2.29
C GLY A 325 -14.55 -13.67 -1.93
N ASP A 326 -14.98 -14.16 -0.76
CA ASP A 326 -16.36 -14.18 -0.26
C ASP A 326 -16.60 -13.09 0.80
N ASP A 327 -15.74 -12.07 0.83
CA ASP A 327 -15.74 -10.95 1.78
C ASP A 327 -15.54 -11.35 3.26
N GLN A 328 -15.05 -12.56 3.54
CA GLN A 328 -14.75 -13.01 4.91
C GLN A 328 -13.34 -12.60 5.36
N LEU A 329 -13.22 -12.21 6.63
CA LEU A 329 -11.97 -11.73 7.22
C LEU A 329 -11.01 -12.87 7.57
N LEU A 330 -9.91 -12.96 6.81
CA LEU A 330 -8.76 -13.81 7.11
C LEU A 330 -7.88 -13.14 8.16
N VAL A 331 -7.60 -13.87 9.25
CA VAL A 331 -6.80 -13.38 10.39
C VAL A 331 -5.50 -14.17 10.57
N LYS A 332 -5.41 -15.39 10.01
CA LYS A 332 -4.22 -16.25 10.12
C LYS A 332 -3.16 -15.84 9.09
N ASP A 333 -1.90 -15.70 9.51
CA ASP A 333 -0.80 -15.24 8.66
C ASP A 333 -0.61 -16.09 7.40
N GLU A 334 -0.71 -17.41 7.50
CA GLU A 334 -0.59 -18.32 6.33
C GLU A 334 -1.76 -18.18 5.36
N ALA A 335 -2.98 -17.96 5.86
CA ALA A 335 -4.14 -17.68 5.01
C ALA A 335 -4.00 -16.34 4.30
N ILE A 336 -3.46 -15.32 4.98
CA ILE A 336 -3.16 -14.00 4.41
C ILE A 336 -2.08 -14.10 3.32
N LYS A 337 -1.01 -14.86 3.55
CA LYS A 337 0.03 -15.14 2.55
C LYS A 337 -0.55 -15.82 1.31
N HIS A 338 -1.35 -16.86 1.51
CA HIS A 338 -2.01 -17.57 0.41
C HIS A 338 -2.92 -16.63 -0.39
N ARG A 339 -3.75 -15.85 0.29
CA ARG A 339 -4.66 -14.87 -0.34
C ARG A 339 -3.92 -13.83 -1.18
N TRP A 340 -2.79 -13.34 -0.71
CA TRP A 340 -1.94 -12.42 -1.46
C TRP A 340 -1.37 -13.05 -2.73
N ARG A 341 -0.84 -14.28 -2.62
CA ARG A 341 -0.33 -15.05 -3.75
C ARG A 341 -1.44 -15.25 -4.77
N GLU A 342 -2.56 -15.83 -4.35
CA GLU A 342 -3.73 -16.11 -5.19
C GLU A 342 -4.24 -14.86 -5.92
N TYR A 343 -4.37 -13.73 -5.21
CA TYR A 343 -4.80 -12.47 -5.83
C TYR A 343 -3.88 -12.01 -6.96
N PHE A 344 -2.56 -12.01 -6.73
CA PHE A 344 -1.60 -11.55 -7.73
C PHE A 344 -1.36 -12.59 -8.83
N ASP A 345 -1.46 -13.87 -8.52
CA ASP A 345 -1.38 -14.97 -9.48
C ASP A 345 -2.55 -14.87 -10.47
N ASN A 346 -3.79 -14.76 -9.97
CA ASN A 346 -4.97 -14.51 -10.80
C ASN A 346 -4.88 -13.19 -11.58
N LEU A 347 -4.23 -12.16 -11.04
CA LEU A 347 -4.04 -10.90 -11.75
C LEU A 347 -3.06 -11.02 -12.93
N TYR A 348 -1.97 -11.77 -12.78
CA TYR A 348 -0.90 -11.89 -13.78
C TYR A 348 -1.03 -13.10 -14.71
N ASN A 349 -1.89 -14.06 -14.37
CA ASN A 349 -2.11 -15.31 -15.12
C ASN A 349 -3.59 -15.63 -15.37
N GLY A 350 -4.54 -14.80 -14.91
CA GLY A 350 -5.97 -15.00 -15.16
C GLY A 350 -6.34 -14.91 -16.64
N GLU A 351 -7.54 -15.39 -16.97
CA GLU A 351 -8.06 -15.55 -18.33
C GLU A 351 -8.04 -14.24 -19.13
N VAL A 352 -7.00 -14.09 -19.94
CA VAL A 352 -7.06 -13.32 -21.17
C VAL A 352 -7.22 -14.36 -22.26
N ASP A 353 -8.39 -14.42 -22.87
CA ASP A 353 -8.65 -15.15 -24.13
C ASP A 353 -7.73 -14.57 -25.22
N SER A 354 -6.46 -15.00 -25.17
CA SER A 354 -5.42 -14.58 -26.09
C SER A 354 -5.64 -15.22 -27.47
N SER A 355 -6.52 -16.22 -27.55
CA SER A 355 -6.97 -16.92 -28.75
C SER A 355 -7.84 -16.07 -29.68
N THR A 356 -8.32 -14.89 -29.26
CA THR A 356 -9.27 -14.07 -30.04
C THR A 356 -8.66 -12.77 -30.56
N ILE A 357 -7.39 -12.46 -30.26
CA ILE A 357 -6.75 -11.22 -30.73
C ILE A 357 -6.24 -11.43 -32.15
N GLU A 358 -7.01 -10.98 -33.15
CA GLU A 358 -6.55 -10.91 -34.53
C GLU A 358 -5.48 -9.81 -34.67
N LEU A 359 -4.26 -10.25 -34.94
CA LEU A 359 -3.12 -9.40 -35.29
C LEU A 359 -2.84 -9.63 -36.78
N ASP A 360 -2.59 -8.56 -37.52
CA ASP A 360 -2.24 -8.68 -38.93
C ASP A 360 -0.81 -9.20 -39.07
N ASP A 361 -0.61 -10.15 -40.00
CA ASP A 361 0.72 -10.65 -40.33
C ASP A 361 1.49 -9.54 -41.07
N SER A 362 2.48 -8.94 -40.40
CA SER A 362 3.49 -8.13 -41.07
C SER A 362 4.87 -8.68 -40.83
N PHE A 363 5.20 -9.75 -41.55
CA PHE A 363 6.58 -10.16 -41.74
C PHE A 363 7.20 -9.29 -42.83
N ASP A 364 7.86 -8.21 -42.43
CA ASP A 364 8.77 -7.48 -43.30
C ASP A 364 10.19 -8.02 -43.08
N ASP A 365 10.67 -8.82 -44.05
CA ASP A 365 11.99 -9.49 -44.07
C ASP A 365 13.16 -8.46 -44.04
N THR A 366 12.83 -7.17 -44.19
CA THR A 366 13.74 -6.02 -44.14
C THR A 366 14.30 -5.71 -42.72
N SER A 367 13.93 -6.48 -41.70
CA SER A 367 14.23 -6.18 -40.28
C SER A 367 15.53 -6.81 -39.72
N MET A 368 16.36 -7.45 -40.55
CA MET A 368 17.74 -7.83 -40.23
C MET A 368 18.73 -6.64 -40.33
N CYS A 369 18.43 -5.54 -39.64
CA CYS A 369 19.36 -4.41 -39.54
C CYS A 369 20.55 -4.76 -38.64
N PHE A 370 21.77 -4.42 -39.08
CA PHE A 370 22.97 -4.55 -38.24
C PHE A 370 22.86 -3.65 -37.01
N VAL A 371 22.78 -4.28 -35.83
CA VAL A 371 22.75 -3.56 -34.56
C VAL A 371 24.16 -3.54 -33.95
N ARG A 372 24.68 -2.33 -33.72
CA ARG A 372 26.00 -2.13 -33.13
C ARG A 372 26.08 -2.71 -31.71
N ARG A 373 27.25 -3.24 -31.35
CA ARG A 373 27.63 -3.60 -29.97
C ARG A 373 27.47 -2.43 -29.00
N ILE A 374 27.25 -2.73 -27.73
CA ILE A 374 27.08 -1.75 -26.65
C ILE A 374 28.43 -1.14 -26.28
N GLN A 375 28.47 0.18 -26.21
CA GLN A 375 29.66 0.95 -25.84
C GLN A 375 29.64 1.32 -24.36
N GLU A 376 30.84 1.45 -23.79
CA GLU A 376 31.03 1.85 -22.38
C GLU A 376 30.41 3.22 -22.06
N CYS A 377 30.40 4.14 -23.03
CA CYS A 377 29.78 5.46 -22.86
C CYS A 377 28.26 5.35 -22.60
N GLU A 378 27.57 4.43 -23.26
CA GLU A 378 26.13 4.20 -23.09
C GLU A 378 25.85 3.65 -21.69
N VAL A 379 26.69 2.73 -21.21
CA VAL A 379 26.59 2.16 -19.86
C VAL A 379 26.89 3.22 -18.80
N LYS A 380 27.91 4.05 -19.01
CA LYS A 380 28.28 5.17 -18.14
C LYS A 380 27.14 6.18 -18.01
N GLU A 381 26.50 6.54 -19.12
CA GLU A 381 25.34 7.44 -19.11
C GLU A 381 24.13 6.82 -18.40
N ALA A 382 23.82 5.56 -18.69
CA ALA A 382 22.72 4.85 -18.04
C ALA A 382 22.93 4.76 -16.52
N LEU A 383 24.16 4.50 -16.07
CA LEU A 383 24.54 4.42 -14.66
C LEU A 383 24.46 5.79 -13.95
N LYS A 384 24.87 6.87 -14.63
CA LYS A 384 24.72 8.24 -14.12
C LYS A 384 23.25 8.60 -13.87
N ARG A 385 22.36 8.20 -14.78
CA ARG A 385 20.91 8.45 -14.65
C ARG A 385 20.27 7.63 -13.51
N MET A 386 20.93 6.62 -12.93
CA MET A 386 20.32 5.76 -11.89
C MET A 386 20.17 6.51 -10.57
N LYS A 387 19.05 6.31 -9.88
CA LYS A 387 18.82 6.91 -8.56
C LYS A 387 19.38 5.98 -7.48
N VAL A 388 20.23 6.50 -6.60
CA VAL A 388 20.80 5.77 -5.46
C VAL A 388 19.80 5.75 -4.30
N GLY A 389 19.90 4.75 -3.41
CA GLY A 389 19.04 4.62 -2.23
C GLY A 389 17.65 4.06 -2.52
N LYS A 390 17.48 3.36 -3.65
CA LYS A 390 16.26 2.62 -3.99
C LYS A 390 16.25 1.23 -3.34
N ALA A 391 15.06 0.68 -3.14
CA ALA A 391 14.87 -0.66 -2.58
C ALA A 391 15.46 -1.71 -3.53
N MET A 392 16.22 -2.65 -2.97
CA MET A 392 16.95 -3.68 -3.72
C MET A 392 16.02 -4.82 -4.15
N GLY A 393 16.37 -5.45 -5.27
CA GLY A 393 15.74 -6.68 -5.74
C GLY A 393 16.22 -7.91 -4.96
N PRO A 394 15.90 -9.12 -5.45
CA PRO A 394 16.30 -10.39 -4.82
C PRO A 394 17.81 -10.60 -4.75
N ASP A 395 18.55 -10.07 -5.73
CA ASP A 395 20.02 -10.12 -5.81
C ASP A 395 20.73 -9.39 -4.64
N GLY A 396 20.03 -8.46 -3.98
CA GLY A 396 20.55 -7.75 -2.82
C GLY A 396 21.71 -6.79 -3.11
N ILE A 397 21.99 -6.48 -4.38
CA ILE A 397 23.10 -5.61 -4.80
C ILE A 397 22.57 -4.18 -5.09
N PRO A 398 23.01 -3.15 -4.36
CA PRO A 398 22.59 -1.78 -4.64
C PRO A 398 23.36 -1.19 -5.82
N ILE A 399 22.70 -0.36 -6.63
CA ILE A 399 23.33 0.38 -7.74
C ILE A 399 24.51 1.27 -7.31
N GLY A 400 24.59 1.60 -6.01
CA GLY A 400 25.69 2.36 -5.44
C GLY A 400 27.03 1.63 -5.50
N VAL A 401 27.04 0.29 -5.50
CA VAL A 401 28.27 -0.51 -5.64
C VAL A 401 28.90 -0.25 -7.01
N TRP A 402 28.12 -0.45 -8.08
CA TRP A 402 28.56 -0.17 -9.45
C TRP A 402 29.02 1.27 -9.67
N ARG A 403 28.37 2.23 -9.00
CA ARG A 403 28.77 3.64 -9.10
C ARG A 403 30.11 3.92 -8.44
N GLY A 404 30.38 3.35 -7.27
CA GLY A 404 31.62 3.63 -6.55
C GLY A 404 32.84 2.84 -7.06
N LEU A 405 32.63 1.74 -7.78
CA LEU A 405 33.68 1.01 -8.49
C LEU A 405 34.19 1.72 -9.76
N GLY A 406 33.49 2.76 -10.21
CA GLY A 406 33.95 3.62 -11.30
C GLY A 406 34.08 2.92 -12.66
N ASP A 407 35.14 3.24 -13.39
CA ASP A 407 35.32 2.79 -14.78
C ASP A 407 35.56 1.26 -14.90
N ILE A 408 36.15 0.62 -13.89
CA ILE A 408 36.34 -0.85 -13.88
C ILE A 408 34.99 -1.57 -13.96
N ALA A 409 34.01 -1.11 -13.19
CA ALA A 409 32.65 -1.64 -13.25
C ALA A 409 31.99 -1.38 -14.60
N ILE A 410 32.24 -0.23 -15.23
CA ILE A 410 31.66 0.11 -16.54
C ILE A 410 32.19 -0.85 -17.62
N VAL A 411 33.49 -1.13 -17.63
CA VAL A 411 34.10 -2.09 -18.55
C VAL A 411 33.44 -3.46 -18.36
N TRP A 412 33.39 -3.96 -17.13
CA TRP A 412 32.81 -5.27 -16.84
C TRP A 412 31.32 -5.37 -17.18
N LEU A 413 30.53 -4.35 -16.82
CA LEU A 413 29.11 -4.26 -17.16
C LEU A 413 28.90 -4.26 -18.68
N THR A 414 29.78 -3.58 -19.42
CA THR A 414 29.74 -3.56 -20.89
C THR A 414 30.05 -4.93 -21.49
N LYS A 415 30.98 -5.69 -20.89
CA LYS A 415 31.30 -7.06 -21.31
C LYS A 415 30.09 -7.99 -21.14
N ILE A 416 29.50 -8.05 -19.94
CA ILE A 416 28.32 -8.90 -19.69
C ILE A 416 27.13 -8.46 -20.56
N PHE A 417 26.89 -7.16 -20.73
CA PHE A 417 25.82 -6.65 -21.60
C PHE A 417 26.03 -7.04 -23.06
N ASN A 418 27.25 -6.99 -23.58
CA ASN A 418 27.55 -7.46 -24.92
C ASN A 418 27.44 -8.99 -25.05
N LEU A 419 27.72 -9.74 -23.99
CA LEU A 419 27.56 -11.18 -23.98
C LEU A 419 26.08 -11.58 -24.01
N ILE A 420 25.24 -10.95 -23.19
CA ILE A 420 23.76 -11.06 -23.26
C ILE A 420 23.27 -10.65 -24.65
N PHE A 421 23.79 -9.53 -25.17
CA PHE A 421 23.43 -9.04 -26.49
C PHE A 421 23.78 -10.04 -27.59
N ARG A 422 24.89 -10.78 -27.50
CA ARG A 422 25.25 -11.82 -28.47
C ARG A 422 24.38 -13.07 -28.31
N SER A 423 24.27 -13.59 -27.08
CA SER A 423 23.60 -14.85 -26.77
C SER A 423 22.07 -14.79 -26.80
N ASN A 424 21.48 -13.59 -26.75
CA ASN A 424 20.06 -13.36 -26.49
C ASN A 424 19.55 -13.99 -25.18
N LYS A 425 20.44 -14.19 -24.20
CA LYS A 425 20.11 -14.79 -22.91
C LYS A 425 20.67 -13.96 -21.76
N MET A 426 19.80 -13.45 -20.92
CA MET A 426 20.18 -12.80 -19.67
C MET A 426 20.37 -13.81 -18.52
N PRO A 427 21.07 -13.42 -17.43
CA PRO A 427 21.22 -14.26 -16.23
C PRO A 427 19.88 -14.68 -15.63
N GLU A 428 19.78 -15.95 -15.20
CA GLU A 428 18.53 -16.51 -14.66
C GLU A 428 18.11 -15.85 -13.35
N GLU A 429 19.07 -15.37 -12.54
CA GLU A 429 18.79 -14.64 -11.30
C GLU A 429 18.00 -13.35 -11.55
N TRP A 430 18.17 -12.71 -12.71
CA TRP A 430 17.44 -11.48 -13.06
C TRP A 430 15.96 -11.74 -13.37
N ARG A 431 15.56 -12.99 -13.64
CA ARG A 431 14.17 -13.39 -13.87
C ARG A 431 13.33 -13.42 -12.58
N ARG A 432 13.96 -13.37 -11.41
CA ARG A 432 13.27 -13.39 -10.11
C ARG A 432 12.95 -11.96 -9.67
N SER A 433 11.77 -11.76 -9.09
CA SER A 433 11.34 -10.47 -8.56
C SER A 433 10.50 -10.60 -7.31
N ILE A 434 10.55 -9.60 -6.42
CA ILE A 434 9.73 -9.59 -5.21
C ILE A 434 8.66 -8.50 -5.33
N LEU A 435 7.39 -8.89 -5.25
CA LEU A 435 6.25 -7.98 -5.29
C LEU A 435 5.93 -7.46 -3.88
N VAL A 436 5.87 -6.14 -3.71
CA VAL A 436 5.47 -5.50 -2.45
C VAL A 436 4.10 -4.85 -2.62
N PRO A 437 3.05 -5.30 -1.90
CA PRO A 437 1.74 -4.66 -1.94
C PRO A 437 1.77 -3.33 -1.17
N ILE A 438 1.41 -2.24 -1.85
CA ILE A 438 1.32 -0.90 -1.25
C ILE A 438 -0.11 -0.41 -1.33
N PHE A 439 -0.70 -0.09 -0.18
CA PHE A 439 -2.06 0.42 -0.10
C PHE A 439 -2.17 1.78 -0.80
N LYS A 440 -3.19 1.96 -1.64
CA LYS A 440 -3.44 3.19 -2.40
C LYS A 440 -3.94 4.36 -1.54
N ASN A 441 -4.11 4.16 -0.23
CA ASN A 441 -4.74 5.11 0.70
C ASN A 441 -6.16 5.54 0.26
N LYS A 442 -6.87 4.64 -0.41
CA LYS A 442 -8.24 4.82 -0.89
C LYS A 442 -8.99 3.50 -0.79
N GLY A 443 -10.27 3.55 -0.41
CA GLY A 443 -11.12 2.37 -0.24
C GLY A 443 -10.81 1.58 1.03
N ASP A 444 -11.36 0.37 1.12
CA ASP A 444 -11.15 -0.56 2.23
C ASP A 444 -9.71 -1.11 2.22
N ALA A 445 -8.99 -0.93 3.34
CA ALA A 445 -7.64 -1.44 3.53
C ALA A 445 -7.58 -2.96 3.67
N GLN A 446 -8.71 -3.62 3.94
CA GLN A 446 -8.79 -5.08 4.05
C GLN A 446 -8.96 -5.76 2.67
N SER A 447 -9.29 -4.99 1.62
CA SER A 447 -9.45 -5.53 0.27
C SER A 447 -8.14 -5.50 -0.53
N CYS A 448 -7.75 -6.64 -1.11
CA CYS A 448 -6.54 -6.75 -1.94
C CYS A 448 -6.56 -5.84 -3.18
N THR A 449 -7.74 -5.50 -3.71
CA THR A 449 -7.89 -4.68 -4.93
C THR A 449 -7.41 -3.23 -4.76
N ASN A 450 -7.42 -2.74 -3.52
CA ASN A 450 -6.99 -1.39 -3.15
C ASN A 450 -5.47 -1.29 -2.94
N TYR A 451 -4.72 -2.35 -3.24
CA TYR A 451 -3.27 -2.36 -3.21
C TYR A 451 -2.67 -2.29 -4.60
N ARG A 452 -1.50 -1.69 -4.68
CA ARG A 452 -0.64 -1.66 -5.87
C ARG A 452 0.54 -2.58 -5.62
N GLY A 453 0.71 -3.60 -6.44
CA GLY A 453 1.90 -4.44 -6.42
C GLY A 453 3.08 -3.70 -7.03
N ILE A 454 4.17 -3.48 -6.28
CA ILE A 454 5.41 -2.94 -6.85
C ILE A 454 6.44 -4.05 -6.92
N LYS A 455 6.94 -4.35 -8.13
CA LYS A 455 7.98 -5.38 -8.32
C LYS A 455 9.36 -4.79 -8.04
N LEU A 456 10.08 -5.42 -7.14
CA LEU A 456 11.50 -5.20 -6.88
C LEU A 456 12.29 -6.17 -7.76
N THR A 457 12.89 -5.66 -8.83
CA THR A 457 13.82 -6.37 -9.71
C THR A 457 15.27 -5.96 -9.42
N SER A 458 16.24 -6.76 -9.88
CA SER A 458 17.66 -6.45 -9.78
C SER A 458 17.99 -5.05 -10.28
N HIS A 459 18.85 -4.32 -9.57
CA HIS A 459 19.30 -3.01 -10.03
C HIS A 459 20.17 -3.11 -11.29
N THR A 460 20.92 -4.20 -11.45
CA THR A 460 21.74 -4.43 -12.64
C THR A 460 20.87 -4.74 -13.86
N MET A 461 19.80 -5.52 -13.68
CA MET A 461 18.78 -5.71 -14.72
C MET A 461 18.16 -4.37 -15.15
N LYS A 462 17.82 -3.47 -14.21
CA LYS A 462 17.31 -2.13 -14.54
C LYS A 462 18.32 -1.27 -15.29
N LEU A 463 19.61 -1.45 -15.03
CA LEU A 463 20.66 -0.78 -15.77
C LEU A 463 20.70 -1.28 -17.22
N TRP A 464 20.63 -2.60 -17.42
CA TRP A 464 20.52 -3.24 -18.73
C TRP A 464 19.29 -2.74 -19.51
N GLU A 465 18.11 -2.79 -18.88
CA GLU A 465 16.85 -2.27 -19.44
C GLU A 465 16.98 -0.83 -19.92
N ARG A 466 17.72 0.02 -19.20
CA ARG A 466 17.89 1.42 -19.56
C ARG A 466 18.82 1.63 -20.76
N VAL A 467 19.85 0.81 -20.91
CA VAL A 467 20.71 0.85 -22.11
C VAL A 467 19.87 0.51 -23.34
N ILE A 468 19.02 -0.51 -23.24
CA ILE A 468 18.11 -0.91 -24.31
C ILE A 468 17.05 0.16 -24.58
N GLU A 469 16.42 0.71 -23.54
CA GLU A 469 15.46 1.81 -23.64
C GLU A 469 16.05 3.02 -24.38
N HIS A 470 17.27 3.43 -24.04
CA HIS A 470 17.93 4.56 -24.69
C HIS A 470 18.14 4.32 -26.18
N ARG A 471 18.49 3.09 -26.58
CA ARG A 471 18.64 2.70 -27.99
C ARG A 471 17.31 2.66 -28.72
N LEU A 472 16.29 2.08 -28.11
CA LEU A 472 14.93 2.01 -28.69
C LEU A 472 14.38 3.41 -28.96
N ARG A 473 14.51 4.34 -28.02
CA ARG A 473 14.06 5.74 -28.21
C ARG A 473 14.70 6.47 -29.39
N ARG A 474 15.86 6.01 -29.87
CA ARG A 474 16.52 6.58 -31.06
C ARG A 474 16.05 5.94 -32.35
N LEU A 475 15.41 4.78 -32.28
CA LEU A 475 14.90 4.01 -33.41
C LEU A 475 13.41 4.25 -33.64
N THR A 476 12.65 4.45 -32.58
CA THR A 476 11.19 4.57 -32.62
C THR A 476 10.73 5.98 -32.28
N SER A 477 9.59 6.38 -32.85
CA SER A 477 8.93 7.66 -32.57
C SER A 477 7.51 7.41 -32.07
N VAL A 478 7.16 8.02 -30.95
CA VAL A 478 5.78 8.04 -30.41
C VAL A 478 5.10 9.33 -30.87
N THR A 479 3.79 9.29 -31.10
CA THR A 479 3.02 10.46 -31.50
C THR A 479 3.10 11.57 -30.45
N LYS A 480 2.87 12.81 -30.91
CA LYS A 480 2.96 14.00 -30.06
C LYS A 480 1.91 14.03 -28.96
N ASN A 481 0.83 13.24 -29.10
CA ASN A 481 -0.31 13.17 -28.20
C ASN A 481 0.01 12.49 -26.87
N GLN A 482 1.10 11.72 -26.79
CA GLN A 482 1.58 11.11 -25.55
C GLN A 482 2.45 12.09 -24.76
N PHE A 483 1.95 12.51 -23.59
CA PHE A 483 2.65 13.37 -22.65
C PHE A 483 3.29 12.57 -21.50
N GLY A 484 2.82 11.35 -21.25
CA GLY A 484 3.35 10.45 -20.22
C GLY A 484 4.72 9.89 -20.62
N PHE A 485 5.67 9.86 -19.68
CA PHE A 485 7.00 9.24 -19.84
C PHE A 485 7.84 9.68 -21.07
N MET A 486 7.48 10.79 -21.71
CA MET A 486 8.18 11.37 -22.85
C MET A 486 9.15 12.49 -22.42
N PRO A 487 10.38 12.54 -22.97
CA PRO A 487 11.32 13.61 -22.65
C PRO A 487 10.79 14.97 -23.11
N GLY A 488 10.88 15.97 -22.23
CA GLY A 488 10.42 17.34 -22.54
C GLY A 488 8.92 17.56 -22.41
N ARG A 489 8.12 16.53 -22.11
CA ARG A 489 6.68 16.65 -21.80
C ARG A 489 6.45 16.65 -20.30
N SER A 490 5.38 17.29 -19.85
CA SER A 490 5.00 17.33 -18.43
C SER A 490 3.50 17.27 -18.21
N THR A 491 3.08 16.91 -17.00
CA THR A 491 1.68 17.00 -16.59
C THR A 491 1.15 18.43 -16.67
N MET A 492 2.01 19.42 -16.37
CA MET A 492 1.64 20.85 -16.43
C MET A 492 1.27 21.28 -17.85
N GLU A 493 1.98 20.77 -18.86
CA GLU A 493 1.71 21.08 -20.26
C GLU A 493 0.34 20.54 -20.70
N ALA A 494 0.03 19.29 -20.37
CA ALA A 494 -1.28 18.70 -20.66
C ALA A 494 -2.43 19.44 -19.94
N ILE A 495 -2.24 19.78 -18.66
CA ILE A 495 -3.23 20.56 -17.88
C ILE A 495 -3.42 21.96 -18.50
N PHE A 496 -2.32 22.62 -18.87
CA PHE A 496 -2.36 23.95 -19.48
C PHE A 496 -3.14 23.93 -20.81
N LEU A 497 -2.90 22.94 -21.67
CA LEU A 497 -3.61 22.81 -22.95
C LEU A 497 -5.12 22.61 -22.78
N VAL A 498 -5.54 21.78 -21.83
CA VAL A 498 -6.97 21.59 -21.51
C VAL A 498 -7.58 22.91 -21.02
N ARG A 499 -6.92 23.61 -20.10
CA ARG A 499 -7.42 24.88 -19.55
C ARG A 499 -7.53 25.98 -20.61
N GLN A 500 -6.50 26.13 -21.45
CA GLN A 500 -6.52 27.07 -22.57
C GLN A 500 -7.66 26.77 -23.55
N LEU A 501 -7.95 25.49 -23.79
CA LEU A 501 -9.09 25.10 -24.63
C LEU A 501 -10.43 25.50 -23.99
N MET A 502 -10.60 25.24 -22.69
CA MET A 502 -11.79 25.63 -21.94
C MET A 502 -11.99 27.16 -21.94
N GLU A 503 -10.94 27.93 -21.69
CA GLU A 503 -10.98 29.40 -21.70
C GLU A 503 -11.42 29.94 -23.07
N ARG A 504 -10.86 29.43 -24.17
CA ARG A 504 -11.24 29.84 -25.53
C ARG A 504 -12.71 29.55 -25.84
N TYR A 505 -13.21 28.39 -25.42
CA TYR A 505 -14.62 28.02 -25.63
C TYR A 505 -15.56 28.86 -24.77
N ARG A 506 -15.12 29.22 -23.55
CA ARG A 506 -15.82 30.16 -22.67
C ARG A 506 -15.94 31.55 -23.28
N GLU A 507 -14.84 32.09 -23.82
CA GLU A 507 -14.83 33.38 -24.54
C GLU A 507 -15.77 33.37 -25.75
N GLN A 508 -15.80 32.25 -26.48
CA GLN A 508 -16.66 32.08 -27.65
C GLN A 508 -18.12 31.72 -27.30
N LYS A 509 -18.44 31.51 -26.02
CA LYS A 509 -19.77 31.05 -25.53
C LYS A 509 -20.25 29.78 -26.23
N LYS A 510 -19.34 28.83 -26.47
CA LYS A 510 -19.62 27.53 -27.07
C LYS A 510 -19.42 26.42 -26.05
N ASP A 511 -20.30 25.43 -26.07
CA ASP A 511 -20.15 24.27 -25.20
C ASP A 511 -18.91 23.44 -25.59
N LEU A 512 -18.32 22.78 -24.59
CA LEU A 512 -17.19 21.87 -24.76
C LEU A 512 -17.49 20.57 -24.02
N HIS A 513 -17.19 19.44 -24.65
CA HIS A 513 -17.48 18.10 -24.14
C HIS A 513 -16.19 17.31 -23.96
N MET A 514 -15.95 16.77 -22.77
CA MET A 514 -14.74 16.03 -22.43
C MET A 514 -15.07 14.69 -21.80
N VAL A 515 -14.40 13.63 -22.24
CA VAL A 515 -14.46 12.31 -21.59
C VAL A 515 -13.07 11.91 -21.12
N PHE A 516 -12.97 11.57 -19.85
CA PHE A 516 -11.76 11.08 -19.21
C PHE A 516 -11.85 9.56 -19.07
N ILE A 517 -11.00 8.84 -19.81
CA ILE A 517 -11.00 7.37 -19.84
C ILE A 517 -9.96 6.83 -18.85
N ASP A 518 -10.38 5.91 -17.98
CA ASP A 518 -9.50 5.09 -17.12
C ASP A 518 -9.43 3.67 -17.68
N LEU A 519 -8.22 3.14 -17.85
CA LEU A 519 -8.02 1.75 -18.27
C LEU A 519 -7.87 0.82 -17.06
N GLU A 520 -8.56 -0.33 -17.09
CA GLU A 520 -8.52 -1.28 -15.99
C GLU A 520 -7.17 -1.99 -15.88
N LYS A 521 -6.35 -1.57 -14.91
CA LYS A 521 -5.05 -2.20 -14.60
C LYS A 521 -4.21 -2.40 -15.88
N ALA A 522 -4.15 -1.37 -16.72
CA ALA A 522 -3.58 -1.44 -18.06
C ALA A 522 -2.20 -2.11 -18.09
N TYR A 523 -1.30 -1.71 -17.19
CA TYR A 523 0.05 -2.29 -17.07
C TYR A 523 0.07 -3.80 -16.74
N ASP A 524 -0.87 -4.28 -15.93
CA ASP A 524 -0.90 -5.66 -15.46
C ASP A 524 -1.55 -6.60 -16.49
N LYS A 525 -2.44 -6.08 -17.35
CA LYS A 525 -3.26 -6.88 -18.28
C LYS A 525 -2.78 -6.89 -19.73
N ILE A 526 -1.74 -6.14 -20.11
CA ILE A 526 -1.26 -6.10 -21.51
C ILE A 526 -0.90 -7.50 -22.01
N PRO A 527 -1.53 -7.98 -23.11
CA PRO A 527 -1.14 -9.22 -23.76
C PRO A 527 0.25 -9.10 -24.39
N ARG A 528 1.13 -10.08 -24.14
CA ARG A 528 2.52 -10.04 -24.63
C ARG A 528 2.60 -10.09 -26.16
N ASN A 529 1.71 -10.83 -26.81
CA ASN A 529 1.60 -10.88 -28.27
C ASN A 529 1.35 -9.49 -28.88
N VAL A 530 0.45 -8.70 -28.29
CA VAL A 530 0.19 -7.31 -28.71
C VAL A 530 1.44 -6.44 -28.53
N MET A 531 2.20 -6.66 -27.46
CA MET A 531 3.48 -5.95 -27.26
C MET A 531 4.52 -6.29 -28.33
N TRP A 532 4.64 -7.57 -28.73
CA TRP A 532 5.55 -7.97 -29.80
C TRP A 532 5.15 -7.38 -31.14
N TRP A 533 3.86 -7.47 -31.47
CA TRP A 533 3.26 -6.90 -32.67
C TRP A 533 3.50 -5.39 -32.75
N ALA A 534 3.28 -4.65 -31.66
CA ALA A 534 3.54 -3.21 -31.65
C ALA A 534 5.00 -2.87 -31.93
N LEU A 535 5.96 -3.61 -31.36
CA LEU A 535 7.38 -3.39 -31.64
C LEU A 535 7.73 -3.66 -33.11
N GLU A 536 7.11 -4.68 -33.71
CA GLU A 536 7.28 -5.01 -35.13
C GLU A 536 6.73 -3.89 -36.02
N LYS A 537 5.53 -3.36 -35.72
CA LYS A 537 4.94 -2.23 -36.45
C LYS A 537 5.75 -0.94 -36.34
N HIS A 538 6.37 -0.70 -35.19
CA HIS A 538 7.33 0.38 -34.98
C HIS A 538 8.68 0.16 -35.66
N LYS A 539 8.84 -0.91 -36.46
CA LYS A 539 10.06 -1.28 -37.19
C LYS A 539 11.27 -1.47 -36.29
N VAL A 540 11.05 -1.94 -35.06
CA VAL A 540 12.14 -2.29 -34.14
C VAL A 540 12.90 -3.49 -34.71
N PRO A 541 14.25 -3.45 -34.78
CA PRO A 541 15.02 -4.59 -35.25
C PRO A 541 14.72 -5.86 -34.45
N ILE A 542 14.60 -7.00 -35.14
CA ILE A 542 14.29 -8.32 -34.54
C ILE A 542 15.21 -8.62 -33.35
N LYS A 543 16.49 -8.22 -33.45
CA LYS A 543 17.46 -8.40 -32.38
C LYS A 543 17.00 -7.83 -31.03
N TYR A 544 16.42 -6.63 -31.02
CA TYR A 544 15.88 -6.04 -29.78
C TYR A 544 14.59 -6.74 -29.35
N ILE A 545 13.73 -7.11 -30.29
CA ILE A 545 12.50 -7.85 -29.98
C ILE A 545 12.84 -9.19 -29.31
N THR A 546 13.84 -9.93 -29.79
CA THR A 546 14.30 -11.18 -29.16
C THR A 546 14.84 -10.94 -27.75
N LEU A 547 15.63 -9.87 -27.54
CA LEU A 547 16.15 -9.53 -26.21
C LEU A 547 15.03 -9.17 -25.24
N ILE A 548 14.03 -8.41 -25.68
CA ILE A 548 12.88 -8.06 -24.85
C ILE A 548 12.02 -9.31 -24.60
N LYS A 549 11.80 -10.18 -25.60
CA LYS A 549 11.13 -11.48 -25.40
C LYS A 549 11.84 -12.31 -24.33
N ASP A 550 13.18 -12.36 -24.35
CA ASP A 550 13.97 -13.02 -23.31
C ASP A 550 13.75 -12.35 -21.93
N MET A 551 13.72 -11.01 -21.84
CA MET A 551 13.44 -10.29 -20.58
C MET A 551 12.13 -10.71 -19.89
N TYR A 552 11.10 -11.07 -20.66
CA TYR A 552 9.79 -11.46 -20.14
C TYR A 552 9.59 -12.99 -20.04
N ALA A 553 10.50 -13.79 -20.61
CA ALA A 553 10.40 -15.25 -20.57
C ALA A 553 10.74 -15.81 -19.18
N ASN A 554 9.98 -16.82 -18.73
CA ASN A 554 10.20 -17.56 -17.48
C ASN A 554 10.38 -16.67 -16.23
N VAL A 555 9.72 -15.51 -16.20
CA VAL A 555 9.79 -14.58 -15.07
C VAL A 555 8.94 -15.13 -13.93
N VAL A 556 9.52 -15.15 -12.74
CA VAL A 556 8.86 -15.60 -11.51
C VAL A 556 8.84 -14.49 -10.47
N THR A 557 7.80 -14.48 -9.64
CA THR A 557 7.69 -13.52 -8.55
C THR A 557 7.11 -14.14 -7.29
N SER A 558 7.50 -13.60 -6.14
CA SER A 558 6.91 -13.87 -4.83
C SER A 558 6.40 -12.59 -4.19
N VAL A 559 5.35 -12.69 -3.36
CA VAL A 559 4.78 -11.53 -2.66
C VAL A 559 5.44 -11.38 -1.30
N ARG A 560 5.95 -10.19 -1.00
CA ARG A 560 6.46 -9.83 0.32
C ARG A 560 5.33 -9.41 1.24
N THR A 561 5.05 -10.25 2.23
CA THR A 561 4.09 -9.95 3.30
C THR A 561 4.80 -9.51 4.58
N SER A 562 4.04 -9.20 5.63
CA SER A 562 4.60 -8.89 6.95
C SER A 562 5.40 -10.04 7.57
N ASP A 563 5.08 -11.27 7.17
CA ASP A 563 5.43 -12.51 7.87
C ASP A 563 6.32 -13.42 7.03
N GLY A 564 6.82 -12.89 5.91
CA GLY A 564 7.71 -13.59 4.98
C GLY A 564 7.36 -13.29 3.53
N ASP A 565 8.24 -13.75 2.64
CA ASP A 565 7.94 -13.80 1.21
C ASP A 565 7.11 -15.09 0.95
N THR A 566 6.12 -15.05 0.06
CA THR A 566 5.36 -16.23 -0.37
C THR A 566 6.20 -17.14 -1.25
N ASP A 567 5.69 -18.32 -1.58
CA ASP A 567 6.24 -19.11 -2.68
C ASP A 567 6.20 -18.32 -4.00
N ASP A 568 7.12 -18.67 -4.90
CA ASP A 568 7.20 -18.10 -6.24
C ASP A 568 6.06 -18.61 -7.14
N PHE A 569 5.57 -17.73 -8.00
CA PHE A 569 4.62 -18.04 -9.08
C PHE A 569 5.06 -17.37 -10.39
N PRO A 570 4.74 -17.96 -11.56
CA PRO A 570 5.13 -17.39 -12.85
C PRO A 570 4.33 -16.12 -13.17
N ILE A 571 4.86 -15.25 -14.02
CA ILE A 571 4.13 -14.12 -14.62
C ILE A 571 4.04 -14.35 -16.12
N ARG A 572 2.81 -14.43 -16.67
CA ARG A 572 2.57 -14.67 -18.10
C ARG A 572 2.06 -13.45 -18.85
N ILE A 573 1.38 -12.52 -18.17
CA ILE A 573 0.75 -11.34 -18.78
C ILE A 573 1.32 -10.05 -18.16
N GLY A 574 1.21 -8.95 -18.89
CA GLY A 574 1.52 -7.62 -18.40
C GLY A 574 3.01 -7.27 -18.41
N LEU A 575 3.26 -6.01 -18.07
CA LEU A 575 4.58 -5.40 -18.01
C LEU A 575 5.23 -5.58 -16.63
N HIS A 576 6.55 -5.41 -16.57
CA HIS A 576 7.29 -5.42 -15.31
C HIS A 576 7.08 -4.10 -14.55
N GLN A 577 6.13 -4.07 -13.63
CA GLN A 577 5.85 -2.88 -12.83
C GLN A 577 7.00 -2.54 -11.87
N GLY A 578 7.88 -1.62 -12.29
CA GLY A 578 9.12 -1.26 -11.59
C GLY A 578 10.39 -1.38 -12.44
N SER A 579 10.25 -1.90 -13.67
CA SER A 579 11.26 -1.89 -14.75
C SER A 579 11.54 -0.47 -15.24
N ALA A 580 12.75 -0.26 -15.75
CA ALA A 580 13.13 0.98 -16.43
C ALA A 580 12.59 1.05 -17.86
N LEU A 581 12.37 -0.09 -18.52
CA LEU A 581 11.96 -0.20 -19.92
C LEU A 581 10.44 -0.25 -20.09
N SER A 582 9.72 -0.86 -19.14
CA SER A 582 8.26 -1.06 -19.25
C SER A 582 7.43 0.19 -19.54
N PRO A 583 7.70 1.39 -18.95
CA PRO A 583 6.92 2.58 -19.28
C PRO A 583 7.01 2.95 -20.76
N TYR A 584 8.19 2.83 -21.38
CA TYR A 584 8.35 3.16 -22.80
C TYR A 584 7.71 2.11 -23.71
N LEU A 585 7.77 0.82 -23.33
CA LEU A 585 7.06 -0.22 -24.05
C LEU A 585 5.55 -0.01 -24.00
N PHE A 586 5.01 0.42 -22.86
CA PHE A 586 3.61 0.79 -22.72
C PHE A 586 3.23 1.90 -23.71
N ASP A 587 4.03 2.97 -23.77
CA ASP A 587 3.78 4.08 -24.68
C ASP A 587 3.79 3.65 -26.14
N LEU A 588 4.74 2.79 -26.55
CA LEU A 588 4.79 2.25 -27.92
C LEU A 588 3.57 1.40 -28.28
N VAL A 589 3.10 0.57 -27.33
CA VAL A 589 1.89 -0.25 -27.53
C VAL A 589 0.66 0.65 -27.65
N MET A 590 0.47 1.58 -26.73
CA MET A 590 -0.66 2.51 -26.77
C MET A 590 -0.63 3.36 -28.04
N ASP A 591 0.54 3.83 -28.45
CA ASP A 591 0.74 4.57 -29.68
C ASP A 591 0.28 3.78 -30.90
N GLU A 592 0.75 2.54 -31.03
CA GLU A 592 0.40 1.69 -32.18
C GLU A 592 -1.10 1.35 -32.19
N VAL A 593 -1.64 0.91 -31.06
CA VAL A 593 -3.05 0.51 -30.95
C VAL A 593 -4.00 1.67 -31.24
N THR A 594 -3.59 2.91 -30.94
CA THR A 594 -4.46 4.09 -31.09
C THR A 594 -4.05 5.01 -32.25
N ARG A 595 -3.04 4.64 -33.04
CA ARG A 595 -2.45 5.49 -34.08
C ARG A 595 -3.49 6.07 -35.05
N ASP A 596 -4.41 5.23 -35.51
CA ASP A 596 -5.39 5.60 -36.53
C ASP A 596 -6.61 6.36 -35.96
N ILE A 597 -6.75 6.41 -34.63
CA ILE A 597 -7.92 7.01 -33.96
C ILE A 597 -7.56 8.25 -33.13
N GLN A 598 -6.27 8.57 -32.99
CA GLN A 598 -5.81 9.76 -32.30
C GLN A 598 -6.18 11.02 -33.10
N GLY A 599 -6.98 11.90 -32.51
CA GLY A 599 -7.22 13.24 -33.04
C GLY A 599 -6.05 14.19 -32.75
N ASP A 600 -6.02 15.38 -33.35
CA ASP A 600 -4.96 16.36 -33.08
C ASP A 600 -4.98 16.88 -31.63
N ILE A 601 -3.84 17.38 -31.15
CA ILE A 601 -3.78 18.10 -29.86
C ILE A 601 -4.47 19.46 -30.03
N PRO A 602 -5.36 19.90 -29.11
CA PRO A 602 -5.69 19.33 -27.80
C PRO A 602 -6.94 18.43 -27.76
N TRP A 603 -7.46 17.96 -28.90
CA TRP A 603 -8.68 17.13 -28.99
C TRP A 603 -8.51 15.70 -28.48
N CYS A 604 -7.28 15.20 -28.51
CA CYS A 604 -6.92 13.91 -27.93
C CYS A 604 -5.56 14.05 -27.23
N MET A 605 -5.52 13.71 -25.94
CA MET A 605 -4.30 13.75 -25.15
C MET A 605 -4.19 12.50 -24.30
N LEU A 606 -3.00 11.93 -24.25
CA LEU A 606 -2.69 10.75 -23.46
C LEU A 606 -1.61 11.11 -22.44
N PHE A 607 -1.76 10.62 -21.21
CA PHE A 607 -0.71 10.59 -20.21
C PHE A 607 -0.60 9.16 -19.68
N ALA A 608 0.20 8.34 -20.37
CA ALA A 608 0.22 6.90 -20.18
C ALA A 608 -1.19 6.30 -20.32
N ASP A 609 -1.78 5.78 -19.23
CA ASP A 609 -3.10 5.16 -19.18
C ASP A 609 -4.26 6.15 -19.04
N ASP A 610 -4.00 7.40 -18.63
CA ASP A 610 -5.01 8.45 -18.54
C ASP A 610 -5.23 9.08 -19.93
N VAL A 611 -6.42 8.92 -20.50
CA VAL A 611 -6.77 9.47 -21.84
C VAL A 611 -7.88 10.50 -21.71
N VAL A 612 -7.71 11.63 -22.41
CA VAL A 612 -8.72 12.69 -22.54
C VAL A 612 -9.14 12.82 -23.98
N LEU A 613 -10.44 12.68 -24.22
CA LEU A 613 -11.09 12.93 -25.51
C LEU A 613 -11.93 14.19 -25.39
N VAL A 614 -11.71 15.13 -26.30
CA VAL A 614 -12.44 16.41 -26.34
C VAL A 614 -13.15 16.56 -27.67
N ASP A 615 -14.34 17.15 -27.63
CA ASP A 615 -15.16 17.46 -28.80
C ASP A 615 -16.03 18.70 -28.54
N ASP A 616 -16.47 19.38 -29.59
CA ASP A 616 -17.39 20.51 -29.52
C ASP A 616 -18.86 20.06 -29.46
N SER A 617 -19.11 18.76 -29.66
CA SER A 617 -20.45 18.17 -29.59
C SER A 617 -20.47 16.92 -28.70
N ARG A 618 -21.59 16.72 -27.99
CA ARG A 618 -21.79 15.50 -27.20
C ARG A 618 -21.81 14.26 -28.09
N THR A 619 -22.42 14.34 -29.26
CA THR A 619 -22.47 13.22 -30.21
C THR A 619 -21.08 12.86 -30.75
N GLY A 620 -20.23 13.86 -31.00
CA GLY A 620 -18.83 13.67 -31.41
C GLY A 620 -18.00 12.99 -30.33
N VAL A 621 -18.08 13.42 -29.07
CA VAL A 621 -17.34 12.76 -27.97
C VAL A 621 -17.83 11.34 -27.73
N ASN A 622 -19.14 11.08 -27.85
CA ASN A 622 -19.71 9.74 -27.70
C ASN A 622 -19.23 8.80 -28.83
N ARG A 623 -19.19 9.30 -30.08
CA ARG A 623 -18.63 8.55 -31.22
C ARG A 623 -17.15 8.24 -31.03
N LYS A 624 -16.35 9.21 -30.56
CA LYS A 624 -14.93 9.01 -30.24
C LYS A 624 -14.77 7.97 -29.13
N LEU A 625 -15.52 8.07 -28.05
CA LEU A 625 -15.47 7.13 -26.93
C LEU A 625 -15.76 5.69 -27.37
N GLU A 626 -16.79 5.48 -28.17
CA GLU A 626 -17.16 4.16 -28.67
C GLU A 626 -16.12 3.59 -29.66
N LEU A 627 -15.53 4.44 -30.50
CA LEU A 627 -14.41 4.05 -31.37
C LEU A 627 -13.19 3.62 -30.55
N TRP A 628 -12.85 4.38 -29.51
CA TRP A 628 -11.77 4.06 -28.58
C TRP A 628 -12.02 2.76 -27.83
N ARG A 629 -13.26 2.54 -27.35
CA ARG A 629 -13.66 1.27 -26.70
C ARG A 629 -13.41 0.08 -27.61
N ARG A 630 -13.95 0.10 -28.84
CA ARG A 630 -13.82 -1.00 -29.80
C ARG A 630 -12.37 -1.30 -30.14
N THR A 631 -11.57 -0.26 -30.37
CA THR A 631 -10.17 -0.40 -30.77
C THR A 631 -9.29 -0.94 -29.64
N LEU A 632 -9.51 -0.48 -28.41
CA LEU A 632 -8.76 -0.94 -27.24
C LEU A 632 -9.18 -2.37 -26.85
N GLU A 633 -10.48 -2.67 -26.85
CA GLU A 633 -11.00 -4.00 -26.50
C GLU A 633 -10.60 -5.07 -27.54
N SER A 634 -10.51 -4.73 -28.83
CA SER A 634 -10.03 -5.66 -29.87
C SER A 634 -8.58 -6.09 -29.67
N LYS A 635 -7.77 -5.30 -28.95
CA LYS A 635 -6.37 -5.59 -28.60
C LYS A 635 -6.20 -6.01 -27.14
N GLY A 636 -7.29 -6.37 -26.45
CA GLY A 636 -7.27 -6.95 -25.11
C GLY A 636 -7.21 -5.95 -23.94
N PHE A 637 -7.33 -4.64 -24.21
CA PHE A 637 -7.48 -3.63 -23.15
C PHE A 637 -8.95 -3.56 -22.68
N ARG A 638 -9.18 -3.14 -21.43
CA ARG A 638 -10.54 -2.93 -20.90
C ARG A 638 -10.67 -1.53 -20.31
N LEU A 639 -11.75 -0.84 -20.67
CA LEU A 639 -12.08 0.48 -20.12
C LEU A 639 -12.85 0.31 -18.80
N SER A 640 -12.50 1.11 -17.81
CA SER A 640 -13.14 1.10 -16.49
C SER A 640 -14.44 1.88 -16.51
N ARG A 641 -15.57 1.19 -16.74
CA ARG A 641 -16.90 1.81 -16.84
C ARG A 641 -17.30 2.66 -15.63
N THR A 642 -16.82 2.30 -14.43
CA THR A 642 -17.14 2.99 -13.18
C THR A 642 -16.28 4.21 -12.89
N LYS A 643 -15.17 4.38 -13.60
CA LYS A 643 -14.21 5.47 -13.38
C LYS A 643 -14.01 6.37 -14.59
N THR A 644 -14.43 5.94 -15.77
CA THR A 644 -14.58 6.84 -16.90
C THR A 644 -15.63 7.88 -16.53
N GLU A 645 -15.28 9.16 -16.63
CA GLU A 645 -16.16 10.27 -16.26
C GLU A 645 -16.30 11.22 -17.45
N TYR A 646 -17.50 11.80 -17.56
CA TYR A 646 -17.84 12.77 -18.60
C TYR A 646 -18.00 14.15 -17.96
N MET A 647 -17.46 15.18 -18.60
CA MET A 647 -17.59 16.57 -18.17
C MET A 647 -18.11 17.40 -19.33
N ARG A 648 -19.17 18.15 -19.06
CA ARG A 648 -19.70 19.16 -19.95
C ARG A 648 -19.36 20.55 -19.43
N CYS A 649 -18.75 21.37 -20.27
CA CYS A 649 -18.60 22.80 -20.03
C CYS A 649 -19.69 23.54 -20.79
N SER A 650 -20.77 23.90 -20.09
CA SER A 650 -21.91 24.63 -20.66
C SER A 650 -21.63 26.14 -20.65
N PHE A 651 -20.99 26.65 -21.69
CA PHE A 651 -20.73 28.08 -21.85
C PHE A 651 -21.76 28.79 -22.71
N SER A 652 -22.55 28.04 -23.49
CA SER A 652 -23.62 28.59 -24.33
C SER A 652 -24.93 28.78 -23.55
N ALA A 653 -25.75 29.72 -24.02
CA ALA A 653 -27.08 30.00 -23.45
C ALA A 653 -28.22 29.23 -24.16
N THR A 654 -27.88 28.37 -25.13
CA THR A 654 -28.82 27.65 -26.00
C THR A 654 -29.40 26.40 -25.34
N ARG A 655 -30.65 26.05 -25.71
CA ARG A 655 -31.37 24.88 -25.19
C ARG A 655 -30.65 23.56 -25.51
N HIS A 656 -30.76 22.65 -24.55
CA HIS A 656 -30.08 21.37 -24.44
C HIS A 656 -30.26 20.44 -25.66
N GLU A 657 -29.19 19.75 -26.05
CA GLU A 657 -29.33 18.48 -26.78
C GLU A 657 -29.76 17.40 -25.77
N ASP A 658 -30.91 16.75 -25.98
CA ASP A 658 -31.37 15.60 -25.19
C ASP A 658 -30.53 14.35 -25.50
N GLY A 659 -30.08 13.61 -24.49
CA GLY A 659 -29.31 12.36 -24.63
C GLY A 659 -28.20 12.13 -23.59
N GLU A 660 -27.59 10.96 -23.63
CA GLU A 660 -26.58 10.53 -22.64
C GLU A 660 -25.31 10.07 -23.35
N VAL A 661 -24.14 10.32 -22.74
CA VAL A 661 -22.89 9.70 -23.18
C VAL A 661 -22.87 8.29 -22.60
N SER A 662 -22.71 7.28 -23.44
CA SER A 662 -22.76 5.88 -23.02
C SER A 662 -21.54 5.09 -23.51
N LEU A 663 -21.08 4.18 -22.67
CA LEU A 663 -19.97 3.27 -22.93
C LEU A 663 -20.52 1.84 -22.94
N GLY A 664 -20.70 1.27 -24.15
CA GLY A 664 -21.27 -0.08 -24.30
C GLY A 664 -22.66 -0.22 -23.68
N GLY A 665 -23.52 0.80 -23.87
CA GLY A 665 -24.90 0.84 -23.36
C GLY A 665 -25.06 1.30 -21.90
N GLN A 666 -23.97 1.51 -21.16
CA GLN A 666 -24.01 2.05 -19.81
C GLN A 666 -23.73 3.56 -19.83
N VAL A 667 -24.56 4.35 -19.14
CA VAL A 667 -24.39 5.80 -19.02
C VAL A 667 -23.10 6.14 -18.27
N VAL A 668 -22.29 7.01 -18.85
CA VAL A 668 -21.08 7.55 -18.22
C VAL A 668 -21.51 8.66 -17.26
N PRO A 669 -21.05 8.64 -15.99
CA PRO A 669 -21.45 9.65 -15.02
C PRO A 669 -20.96 11.04 -15.43
N GLU A 670 -21.88 12.00 -15.52
CA GLU A 670 -21.57 13.41 -15.71
C GLU A 670 -21.07 14.03 -14.39
N ARG A 671 -19.97 14.79 -14.46
CA ARG A 671 -19.35 15.43 -13.31
C ARG A 671 -19.08 16.91 -13.59
N ASP A 672 -19.44 17.74 -12.63
CA ASP A 672 -19.12 19.17 -12.63
C ASP A 672 -17.64 19.45 -12.34
N THR A 673 -16.97 18.53 -11.63
CA THR A 673 -15.55 18.65 -11.30
C THR A 673 -14.83 17.33 -11.52
N PHE A 674 -13.61 17.38 -12.04
CA PHE A 674 -12.79 16.21 -12.35
C PHE A 674 -11.34 16.43 -11.93
N ARG A 675 -10.69 15.40 -11.40
CA ARG A 675 -9.27 15.45 -11.03
C ARG A 675 -8.41 14.90 -12.16
N TYR A 676 -7.87 15.77 -13.00
CA TYR A 676 -6.97 15.40 -14.10
C TYR A 676 -5.51 15.63 -13.73
N LEU A 677 -4.68 14.58 -13.76
CA LEU A 677 -3.23 14.62 -13.48
C LEU A 677 -2.85 15.33 -12.16
N GLY A 678 -3.76 15.32 -11.18
CA GLY A 678 -3.57 15.94 -9.87
C GLY A 678 -4.12 17.36 -9.72
N SER A 679 -4.56 18.00 -10.81
CA SER A 679 -5.25 19.29 -10.81
C SER A 679 -6.77 19.09 -10.89
N MET A 680 -7.53 20.03 -10.31
CA MET A 680 -8.99 20.04 -10.40
C MET A 680 -9.42 20.86 -11.62
N LEU A 681 -10.28 20.28 -12.44
CA LEU A 681 -10.98 20.94 -13.53
C LEU A 681 -12.44 21.14 -13.13
N GLN A 682 -13.02 22.30 -13.44
CA GLN A 682 -14.41 22.64 -13.16
C GLN A 682 -15.14 22.94 -14.47
N LYS A 683 -16.42 22.58 -14.58
CA LYS A 683 -17.23 22.83 -15.78
C LYS A 683 -17.25 24.29 -16.23
N ASP A 684 -17.19 25.24 -15.29
CA ASP A 684 -17.25 26.67 -15.56
C ASP A 684 -15.88 27.27 -15.95
N GLY A 685 -14.82 26.45 -15.93
CA GLY A 685 -13.45 26.88 -16.23
C GLY A 685 -12.80 27.72 -15.13
N ASP A 686 -13.35 27.69 -13.92
CA ASP A 686 -12.81 28.39 -12.75
C ASP A 686 -11.73 27.54 -12.02
N ILE A 687 -10.99 28.17 -11.11
CA ILE A 687 -9.87 27.60 -10.35
C ILE A 687 -10.15 27.51 -8.85
N ASP A 688 -11.29 27.96 -8.37
CA ASP A 688 -11.63 28.02 -6.94
C ASP A 688 -11.52 26.65 -6.25
N GLU A 689 -12.00 25.58 -6.88
CA GLU A 689 -11.90 24.23 -6.32
C GLU A 689 -10.45 23.71 -6.30
N GLU A 690 -9.61 24.12 -7.25
CA GLU A 690 -8.18 23.80 -7.22
C GLU A 690 -7.49 24.49 -6.05
N VAL A 691 -7.73 25.79 -5.87
CA VAL A 691 -7.19 26.58 -4.76
C VAL A 691 -7.67 26.01 -3.42
N GLY A 692 -8.97 25.76 -3.29
CA GLY A 692 -9.57 25.16 -2.11
C GLY A 692 -8.99 23.77 -1.80
N HIS A 693 -8.80 22.92 -2.81
CA HIS A 693 -8.16 21.62 -2.64
C HIS A 693 -6.69 21.75 -2.23
N GLY A 694 -5.93 22.68 -2.81
CA GLY A 694 -4.54 22.96 -2.45
C GLY A 694 -4.40 23.40 -0.99
N ILE A 695 -5.26 24.31 -0.54
CA ILE A 695 -5.32 24.77 0.86
C ILE A 695 -5.64 23.59 1.79
N LYS A 696 -6.68 22.80 1.50
CA LYS A 696 -7.05 21.61 2.30
C LYS A 696 -5.92 20.59 2.36
N ALA A 697 -5.26 20.31 1.24
CA ALA A 697 -4.12 19.38 1.17
C ALA A 697 -2.94 19.87 2.02
N GLY A 698 -2.64 21.18 1.99
CA GLY A 698 -1.65 21.81 2.86
C GLY A 698 -1.99 21.64 4.33
N TRP A 699 -3.21 21.99 4.72
CA TRP A 699 -3.70 21.86 6.10
C TRP A 699 -3.72 20.41 6.61
N MET A 700 -4.07 19.43 5.77
CA MET A 700 -4.02 18.01 6.15
C MET A 700 -2.58 17.51 6.40
N LYS A 701 -1.59 18.11 5.73
CA LYS A 701 -0.17 17.74 5.91
C LYS A 701 0.47 18.44 7.10
N TRP A 702 -0.03 19.60 7.49
CA TRP A 702 0.53 20.40 8.58
C TRP A 702 0.63 19.65 9.92
N PRO A 703 -0.42 18.96 10.44
CA PRO A 703 -0.33 18.17 11.67
C PRO A 703 0.74 17.08 11.64
N GLN A 704 1.06 16.54 10.46
CA GLN A 704 2.08 15.50 10.29
C GLN A 704 3.49 16.07 10.48
N ALA A 705 3.70 17.31 10.02
CA ALA A 705 4.97 18.02 10.15
C ALA A 705 5.11 18.70 11.51
N SER A 706 4.05 19.30 12.05
CA SER A 706 4.08 20.00 13.34
C SER A 706 4.41 19.08 14.51
N GLY A 707 4.01 17.81 14.47
CA GLY A 707 4.42 16.80 15.46
C GLY A 707 5.93 16.51 15.48
N VAL A 708 6.69 16.97 14.47
CA VAL A 708 8.16 16.92 14.43
C VAL A 708 8.73 18.31 14.67
N LEU A 709 8.23 19.32 13.96
CA LEU A 709 8.71 20.71 14.02
C LEU A 709 8.43 21.41 15.35
N CYS A 710 7.39 20.98 16.08
CA CYS A 710 6.98 21.57 17.35
C CYS A 710 7.29 20.67 18.56
N ASP A 711 7.87 19.48 18.36
CA ASP A 711 8.27 18.61 19.47
C ASP A 711 9.63 19.03 20.00
N LYS A 712 9.66 19.55 21.23
CA LYS A 712 10.89 19.95 21.95
C LYS A 712 11.91 18.81 22.16
N ARG A 713 11.53 17.55 21.91
CA ARG A 713 12.40 16.36 21.97
C ARG A 713 12.97 15.97 20.61
N VAL A 714 12.37 16.46 19.53
CA VAL A 714 13.03 16.54 18.23
C VAL A 714 13.87 17.82 18.27
N PRO A 715 15.10 17.78 17.74
CA PRO A 715 15.85 18.99 17.57
C PRO A 715 15.18 20.03 16.66
#